data_AF-A0A7C8MPW3-F1
#
_entry.id   AF-A0A7C8MPW3-F1
#
_cell.length_a   1.000
_cell.length_b   1.000
_cell.length_c   1.000
_cell.angle_alpha   90.00
_cell.angle_beta   90.00
_cell.angle_gamma   90.00
#
_symmetry.space_group_name_H-M   'P 1'
#
loop_
_entity.id
_entity.type
_entity.pdbx_description
1 polymer ?
#
loop_
_entity_poly.entity_id
_entity_poly.type
_entity_poly.pdbx_seq_one_letter_code
_entity_poly.pdbx_strand_id
1 'polypeptide(L)'
;MPMLKDPSTKYKKFTPLNLPNRQWPSKTLDKPPRWLATDLRDGNQSLVDPMNGEEKWRYFKMLVELGYKEIEVSFPSASQTDFDFTRRLVETPGCVPDDVWLQVLAPCREDLIRRTVDSLKNAKKAILHIYLATSECFRRIVFNYTEEETIERAVACAKYARSITKDDPEQASTEWAFEFSPETFSDSSPEFVIRVCEAVKAAWEPSVENPIIFNLPATVEMSTPNVYADQIEYFCTHISEREKICVSLHPHNDRGCAVAAAELAQMAGADRVEGCLFGNGERTGNVDLVTLALNLYTQGINPNVDFSDLNRVIDTVEICNKIPVHPRAPYGGSLVVCAFSGSHQDAIKKGFVTRQQQGKSYEDHWQIPYLPLDPQDIGRTYEAIIRVNSQSGKGGAAWIILRKLELDLPRGLQIAFSKVVQKRADELGRELLSAEITDLFEQTYFLRDHPRFNIIDYSISIDRSASPVPPTAGKTQDTRNLGRIFEGVIAIDGKEYGLRGRGNGPISSLANALKGVGINLDVVDYKEHSINSTSTGTGSQVKAATYIECIAAGTSQKVWGVGIHEDVVQSSLIALLGAASNFVLSRPGSPVLSKSSPKRVPSQELNLNGNGVKNADSNTITSQLPDTHAYSVDKMPITSISCALCGSGILDAGQSLGWMSRFRTVYALDRTSASASLSGLGKRLRLEDKISITSLEGQETDVGITFMRTAFGEGSRVITGGPSAWGFPFHCSCWELLKASSPTDYVHLQSLFDLCRSFPSRGGTLDFGHDYGSLHHREHTGFFYPPFPGEEILMSHENHNVGSTIPLSRQFDPLDTSFLVGIVEDQESSRTCHGSALRSWFEQDAPLDSKTWVTASRCLTPTSAHFLSGSRVLYERFLAFPEMLSSISISVTDLFTGRYVSGTRIRDMDGNHWDLGYFQPHSSITFATTRVLGFLLAEDRRGIRGIRVLSENDAVSEWVGEYQDIPRRRLILPNPIRSGENLIKYIKGGFDACKMVSLAISGHAGSSGSRDDLNHPLCLQDAALWFPDIPQSEFSFFGVPEPEKFDKDQGRPLQTEMFSDFTGSHLPHVIGIKLWTNSHNSLLSLRVDLDEPLHGRTKVYLGLKESMLELIHDRGMREHDFAISSADGERIIGLNVNYFCNGDILSFEVHTNLNRAAQLPPRHTSDIHPSEWKSVRLWPETGHIVGFYGIADSRTGLARLGIVCGGTATLRQFPLEDRKDPWHEE
;
A
#
# COMPACT_ATOMS: atom_id res chain seq x y z
N MET A 1 -4.53 28.87 -12.64
CA MET A 1 -4.59 28.25 -13.99
C MET A 1 -3.34 27.41 -14.24
N PRO A 2 -3.40 26.06 -14.09
CA PRO A 2 -2.25 25.18 -14.28
C PRO A 2 -1.70 25.06 -15.72
N MET A 3 -2.55 25.14 -16.76
CA MET A 3 -2.09 25.41 -18.14
C MET A 3 -2.35 26.85 -18.51
N LEU A 4 -1.49 27.32 -19.40
CA LEU A 4 -1.69 28.47 -20.25
C LEU A 4 -2.71 28.10 -21.34
N LYS A 5 -3.72 28.95 -21.58
CA LYS A 5 -4.63 28.80 -22.73
C LYS A 5 -3.89 28.86 -24.07
N ASP A 6 -2.76 29.58 -24.09
CA ASP A 6 -1.76 29.55 -25.14
C ASP A 6 -0.39 29.23 -24.52
N PRO A 7 0.10 27.97 -24.62
CA PRO A 7 1.39 27.58 -24.09
C PRO A 7 2.60 28.20 -24.81
N SER A 8 2.43 28.73 -26.02
CA SER A 8 3.53 29.35 -26.78
C SER A 8 4.06 30.63 -26.13
N THR A 9 3.26 31.25 -25.26
CA THR A 9 3.64 32.42 -24.44
C THR A 9 4.74 32.14 -23.39
N LYS A 10 4.97 30.87 -23.03
CA LYS A 10 6.03 30.47 -22.07
C LYS A 10 6.98 29.42 -22.66
N TYR A 11 6.47 28.48 -23.45
CA TYR A 11 7.25 27.36 -23.97
C TYR A 11 7.61 27.60 -25.43
N LYS A 12 8.85 28.04 -25.66
CA LYS A 12 9.45 28.17 -27.00
C LYS A 12 9.48 26.80 -27.68
N LYS A 13 8.98 26.71 -28.91
CA LYS A 13 9.09 25.49 -29.72
C LYS A 13 10.56 25.22 -30.03
N PHE A 14 11.03 23.99 -29.82
CA PHE A 14 12.36 23.55 -30.24
C PHE A 14 12.51 23.67 -31.77
N THR A 15 13.68 24.12 -32.24
CA THR A 15 14.00 24.26 -33.67
C THR A 15 14.88 23.09 -34.10
N PRO A 16 14.38 22.11 -34.88
CA PRO A 16 15.21 21.02 -35.39
C PRO A 16 16.26 21.51 -36.38
N LEU A 17 17.37 20.77 -36.49
CA LEU A 17 18.37 21.00 -37.53
C LEU A 17 17.77 20.76 -38.92
N ASN A 18 18.17 21.59 -39.88
CA ASN A 18 17.85 21.37 -41.28
C ASN A 18 18.86 20.40 -41.91
N LEU A 19 18.71 19.10 -41.59
CA LEU A 19 19.50 18.01 -42.14
C LEU A 19 18.68 17.24 -43.20
N PRO A 20 18.51 17.77 -44.44
CA PRO A 20 17.64 17.16 -45.45
C PRO A 20 18.16 15.81 -45.95
N ASN A 21 19.47 15.59 -45.86
CA ASN A 21 20.16 14.39 -46.32
C ASN A 21 20.52 13.43 -45.17
N ARG A 22 19.78 13.45 -44.05
CA ARG A 22 20.00 12.52 -42.91
C ARG A 22 20.06 11.05 -43.36
N GLN A 23 21.01 10.28 -42.86
CA GLN A 23 21.25 8.89 -43.24
C GLN A 23 20.77 7.87 -42.20
N TRP A 24 20.68 8.25 -40.92
CA TRP A 24 20.20 7.37 -39.85
C TRP A 24 18.86 6.65 -40.11
N PRO A 25 17.84 7.23 -40.79
CA PRO A 25 16.57 6.54 -41.03
C PRO A 25 16.67 5.37 -42.03
N SER A 26 17.81 5.22 -42.71
CA SER A 26 18.07 4.17 -43.71
C SER A 26 19.10 3.14 -43.25
N LYS A 27 19.52 3.19 -41.98
CA LYS A 27 20.45 2.25 -41.35
C LYS A 27 19.71 1.34 -40.37
N THR A 28 20.37 0.27 -39.95
CA THR A 28 19.96 -0.63 -38.87
C THR A 28 21.15 -0.84 -37.95
N LEU A 29 20.90 -1.24 -36.70
CA LEU A 29 21.96 -1.75 -35.82
C LEU A 29 22.36 -3.15 -36.30
N ASP A 30 23.65 -3.47 -36.28
CA ASP A 30 24.24 -4.76 -36.70
C ASP A 30 25.23 -5.33 -35.67
N LYS A 31 25.57 -4.54 -34.65
CA LYS A 31 26.50 -4.81 -33.55
C LYS A 31 26.04 -4.08 -32.28
N PRO A 32 26.45 -4.49 -31.08
CA PRO A 32 26.29 -3.67 -29.88
C PRO A 32 27.21 -2.43 -29.89
N PRO A 33 26.84 -1.37 -29.16
CA PRO A 33 27.75 -0.26 -28.85
C PRO A 33 28.78 -0.70 -27.79
N ARG A 34 29.74 0.18 -27.49
CA ARG A 34 30.41 0.14 -26.17
C ARG A 34 29.38 0.51 -25.10
N TRP A 35 29.29 -0.26 -24.03
CA TRP A 35 28.42 0.03 -22.89
C TRP A 35 29.19 0.66 -21.74
N LEU A 36 28.64 1.72 -21.15
CA LEU A 36 28.96 2.13 -19.78
C LEU A 36 27.73 2.07 -18.88
N ALA A 37 27.91 1.53 -17.68
CA ALA A 37 26.94 1.58 -16.60
C ALA A 37 27.31 2.70 -15.61
N THR A 38 26.40 3.66 -15.38
CA THR A 38 26.57 4.78 -14.42
C THR A 38 25.68 4.65 -13.18
N ASP A 39 25.15 3.45 -12.92
CA ASP A 39 24.30 3.14 -11.75
C ASP A 39 24.94 3.54 -10.41
N LEU A 40 26.26 3.44 -10.30
CA LEU A 40 27.04 3.75 -9.10
C LEU A 40 27.32 5.24 -8.90
N ARG A 41 27.07 6.07 -9.94
CA ARG A 41 27.29 7.52 -9.94
C ARG A 41 25.99 8.27 -10.26
N ASP A 42 25.51 8.27 -11.50
CA ASP A 42 24.27 8.98 -11.86
C ASP A 42 23.01 8.32 -11.27
N GLY A 43 22.94 6.98 -11.33
CA GLY A 43 21.86 6.24 -10.68
C GLY A 43 21.87 6.34 -9.15
N ASN A 44 23.05 6.52 -8.56
CA ASN A 44 23.21 6.61 -7.11
C ASN A 44 22.87 8.01 -6.55
N GLN A 45 23.18 9.08 -7.28
CA GLN A 45 22.91 10.45 -6.83
C GLN A 45 21.42 10.82 -6.87
N SER A 46 20.62 10.14 -7.70
CA SER A 46 19.16 10.35 -7.82
C SER A 46 18.33 9.59 -6.78
N LEU A 47 18.96 8.85 -5.86
CA LEU A 47 18.27 8.10 -4.81
C LEU A 47 17.97 9.01 -3.61
N VAL A 48 16.78 8.86 -3.03
CA VAL A 48 16.41 9.51 -1.75
C VAL A 48 17.34 9.03 -0.62
N ASP A 49 17.65 7.73 -0.62
CA ASP A 49 18.62 7.09 0.27
C ASP A 49 19.77 6.47 -0.56
N PRO A 50 20.89 7.21 -0.79
CA PRO A 50 22.02 6.74 -1.58
C PRO A 50 22.59 5.38 -1.15
N MET A 51 23.31 4.71 -2.06
CA MET A 51 23.92 3.41 -1.78
C MET A 51 25.02 3.53 -0.73
N ASN A 52 24.99 2.67 0.28
CA ASN A 52 26.12 2.48 1.19
C ASN A 52 27.28 1.72 0.51
N GLY A 53 28.44 1.65 1.17
CA GLY A 53 29.65 1.05 0.61
C GLY A 53 29.53 -0.43 0.22
N GLU A 54 28.70 -1.22 0.90
CA GLU A 54 28.44 -2.63 0.54
C GLU A 54 27.36 -2.77 -0.54
N GLU A 55 26.38 -1.87 -0.58
CA GLU A 55 25.42 -1.76 -1.69
C GLU A 55 26.17 -1.44 -3.01
N LYS A 56 27.04 -0.43 -3.01
CA LYS A 56 27.91 -0.12 -4.16
C LYS A 56 28.83 -1.30 -4.53
N TRP A 57 29.39 -1.99 -3.55
CA TRP A 57 30.26 -3.16 -3.78
C TRP A 57 29.51 -4.34 -4.41
N ARG A 58 28.28 -4.63 -3.97
CA ARG A 58 27.39 -5.64 -4.57
C ARG A 58 27.03 -5.27 -6.00
N TYR A 59 26.66 -4.02 -6.25
CA TYR A 59 26.25 -3.55 -7.58
C TYR A 59 27.43 -3.56 -8.57
N PHE A 60 28.62 -3.13 -8.15
CA PHE A 60 29.84 -3.19 -8.97
C PHE A 60 30.14 -4.64 -9.42
N LYS A 61 30.10 -5.60 -8.48
CA LYS A 61 30.30 -7.01 -8.81
C LYS A 61 29.26 -7.53 -9.80
N MET A 62 27.98 -7.19 -9.60
CA MET A 62 26.94 -7.55 -10.56
C MET A 62 27.24 -6.99 -11.95
N LEU A 63 27.60 -5.70 -12.10
CA LEU A 63 27.92 -5.12 -13.40
C LEU A 63 29.11 -5.81 -14.08
N VAL A 64 30.15 -6.18 -13.32
CA VAL A 64 31.28 -6.96 -13.83
C VAL A 64 30.86 -8.38 -14.26
N GLU A 65 30.02 -9.06 -13.47
CA GLU A 65 29.47 -10.38 -13.80
C GLU A 65 28.57 -10.37 -15.03
N LEU A 66 27.75 -9.32 -15.21
CA LEU A 66 26.92 -9.09 -16.40
C LEU A 66 27.74 -8.80 -17.65
N GLY A 67 29.03 -8.46 -17.51
CA GLY A 67 29.96 -8.28 -18.62
C GLY A 67 30.30 -6.83 -18.97
N TYR A 68 29.82 -5.82 -18.21
CA TYR A 68 30.14 -4.41 -18.48
C TYR A 68 31.65 -4.15 -18.37
N LYS A 69 32.20 -3.46 -19.37
CA LYS A 69 33.65 -3.18 -19.50
C LYS A 69 34.03 -1.74 -19.21
N GLU A 70 33.05 -0.86 -19.06
CA GLU A 70 33.23 0.52 -18.63
C GLU A 70 32.17 0.79 -17.56
N ILE A 71 32.57 1.26 -16.38
CA ILE A 71 31.66 1.47 -15.24
C ILE A 71 32.01 2.80 -14.58
N GLU A 72 31.05 3.71 -14.49
CA GLU A 72 31.22 4.98 -13.78
C GLU A 72 30.90 4.78 -12.29
N VAL A 73 31.96 4.64 -11.49
CA VAL A 73 31.87 4.10 -10.12
C VAL A 73 31.58 5.14 -9.05
N SER A 74 31.88 6.41 -9.30
CA SER A 74 31.84 7.46 -8.27
C SER A 74 31.99 8.89 -8.80
N PHE A 75 31.68 9.86 -7.94
CA PHE A 75 32.06 11.27 -8.06
C PHE A 75 33.03 11.66 -6.91
N PRO A 76 34.31 11.24 -6.99
CA PRO A 76 35.22 11.18 -5.84
C PRO A 76 35.76 12.55 -5.38
N SER A 77 35.64 13.58 -6.22
CA SER A 77 35.90 14.96 -5.80
C SER A 77 34.76 15.59 -5.00
N ALA A 78 33.53 15.05 -5.09
CA ALA A 78 32.33 15.60 -4.46
C ALA A 78 32.02 14.97 -3.10
N SER A 79 32.42 13.71 -2.86
CA SER A 79 32.18 13.00 -1.59
C SER A 79 33.38 12.16 -1.16
N GLN A 80 33.62 12.07 0.15
CA GLN A 80 34.67 11.21 0.72
C GLN A 80 34.31 9.73 0.57
N THR A 81 33.05 9.34 0.75
CA THR A 81 32.56 7.96 0.54
C THR A 81 32.85 7.46 -0.87
N ASP A 82 32.71 8.33 -1.86
CA ASP A 82 32.94 8.03 -3.27
C ASP A 82 34.44 7.95 -3.61
N PHE A 83 35.27 8.78 -2.98
CA PHE A 83 36.73 8.65 -3.02
C PHE A 83 37.18 7.31 -2.42
N ASP A 84 36.71 6.98 -1.21
CA ASP A 84 37.09 5.77 -0.48
C ASP A 84 36.59 4.49 -1.16
N PHE A 85 35.40 4.51 -1.76
CA PHE A 85 34.91 3.42 -2.61
C PHE A 85 35.82 3.19 -3.82
N THR A 86 36.26 4.28 -4.48
CA THR A 86 37.20 4.20 -5.61
C THR A 86 38.56 3.66 -5.18
N ARG A 87 39.10 4.12 -4.05
CA ARG A 87 40.32 3.55 -3.45
C ARG A 87 40.15 2.05 -3.18
N ARG A 88 39.06 1.65 -2.53
CA ARG A 88 38.76 0.24 -2.20
C ARG A 88 38.72 -0.65 -3.45
N LEU A 89 38.13 -0.19 -4.56
CA LEU A 89 38.12 -0.92 -5.82
C LEU A 89 39.54 -1.10 -6.40
N VAL A 90 40.34 -0.04 -6.42
CA VAL A 90 41.72 -0.05 -6.95
C VAL A 90 42.68 -0.86 -6.06
N GLU A 91 42.51 -0.80 -4.75
CA GLU A 91 43.44 -1.39 -3.77
C GLU A 91 43.11 -2.85 -3.44
N THR A 92 41.89 -3.33 -3.69
CA THR A 92 41.51 -4.74 -3.44
C THR A 92 41.98 -5.64 -4.59
N PRO A 93 42.95 -6.56 -4.36
CA PRO A 93 43.52 -7.36 -5.44
C PRO A 93 42.48 -8.26 -6.12
N GLY A 94 42.38 -8.18 -7.45
CA GLY A 94 41.45 -8.99 -8.25
C GLY A 94 39.98 -8.56 -8.16
N CYS A 95 39.65 -7.41 -7.54
CA CYS A 95 38.27 -6.91 -7.55
C CYS A 95 37.86 -6.34 -8.91
N VAL A 96 38.78 -5.68 -9.61
CA VAL A 96 38.57 -5.10 -10.94
C VAL A 96 39.33 -5.96 -11.96
N PRO A 97 38.64 -6.58 -12.95
CA PRO A 97 39.29 -7.33 -14.02
C PRO A 97 40.15 -6.44 -14.94
N ASP A 98 41.16 -7.06 -15.55
CA ASP A 98 42.14 -6.40 -16.42
C ASP A 98 41.56 -5.80 -17.71
N ASP A 99 40.32 -6.15 -18.07
CA ASP A 99 39.57 -5.61 -19.21
C ASP A 99 38.46 -4.62 -18.83
N VAL A 100 38.32 -4.25 -17.55
CA VAL A 100 37.34 -3.30 -17.05
C VAL A 100 37.97 -1.94 -16.78
N TRP A 101 37.37 -0.89 -17.34
CA TRP A 101 37.72 0.51 -17.11
C TRP A 101 36.89 1.11 -15.97
N LEU A 102 37.55 1.72 -15.00
CA LEU A 102 36.90 2.55 -13.99
C LEU A 102 36.73 3.98 -14.51
N GLN A 103 35.50 4.46 -14.65
CA GLN A 103 35.20 5.86 -14.94
C GLN A 103 34.84 6.62 -13.66
N VAL A 104 35.27 7.87 -13.57
CA VAL A 104 34.97 8.78 -12.45
C VAL A 104 34.74 10.20 -12.94
N LEU A 105 33.79 10.89 -12.32
CA LEU A 105 33.38 12.24 -12.72
C LEU A 105 34.23 13.33 -12.03
N ALA A 106 34.50 14.41 -12.76
CA ALA A 106 34.98 15.69 -12.25
C ALA A 106 34.32 16.86 -13.00
N PRO A 107 33.97 17.98 -12.33
CA PRO A 107 33.67 19.22 -13.04
C PRO A 107 34.96 19.81 -13.60
N CYS A 108 34.84 20.72 -14.57
CA CYS A 108 35.97 21.47 -15.13
C CYS A 108 36.56 22.49 -14.12
N ARG A 109 37.29 21.99 -13.11
CA ARG A 109 37.96 22.70 -12.01
C ARG A 109 39.22 21.94 -11.57
N GLU A 110 40.39 22.56 -11.64
CA GLU A 110 41.69 21.90 -11.41
C GLU A 110 41.81 21.21 -10.04
N ASP A 111 41.28 21.83 -8.98
CA ASP A 111 41.30 21.29 -7.62
C ASP A 111 40.49 19.99 -7.48
N LEU A 112 39.37 19.89 -8.21
CA LEU A 112 38.49 18.74 -8.20
C LEU A 112 38.97 17.66 -9.19
N ILE A 113 39.49 18.07 -10.36
CA ILE A 113 40.14 17.18 -11.34
C ILE A 113 41.31 16.44 -10.69
N ARG A 114 42.18 17.14 -9.94
CA ARG A 114 43.30 16.51 -9.23
C ARG A 114 42.81 15.48 -8.21
N ARG A 115 41.86 15.84 -7.33
CA ARG A 115 41.31 14.90 -6.36
C ARG A 115 40.68 13.67 -7.03
N THR A 116 40.04 13.83 -8.18
CA THR A 116 39.49 12.70 -8.95
C THR A 116 40.59 11.80 -9.51
N VAL A 117 41.68 12.36 -10.05
CA VAL A 117 42.85 11.58 -10.50
C VAL A 117 43.55 10.88 -9.34
N ASP A 118 43.72 11.54 -8.19
CA ASP A 118 44.34 10.95 -6.99
C ASP A 118 43.55 9.74 -6.48
N SER A 119 42.21 9.73 -6.64
CA SER A 119 41.36 8.58 -6.31
C SER A 119 41.65 7.33 -7.16
N LEU A 120 42.19 7.50 -8.37
CA LEU A 120 42.50 6.43 -9.32
C LEU A 120 43.97 5.97 -9.29
N LYS A 121 44.83 6.54 -8.43
CA LYS A 121 46.27 6.20 -8.41
C LYS A 121 46.48 4.69 -8.22
N ASN A 122 47.22 4.07 -9.14
CA ASN A 122 47.45 2.62 -9.30
C ASN A 122 46.31 1.78 -9.91
N ALA A 123 45.27 2.38 -10.50
CA ALA A 123 44.30 1.65 -11.33
C ALA A 123 44.98 1.05 -12.58
N LYS A 124 44.48 -0.07 -13.11
CA LYS A 124 45.02 -0.64 -14.37
C LYS A 124 44.57 0.16 -15.59
N LYS A 125 43.27 0.47 -15.64
CA LYS A 125 42.56 1.15 -16.73
C LYS A 125 41.58 2.15 -16.13
N ALA A 126 41.66 3.40 -16.55
CA ALA A 126 40.84 4.47 -15.98
C ALA A 126 40.37 5.49 -17.03
N ILE A 127 39.12 5.94 -16.89
CA ILE A 127 38.53 7.01 -17.69
C ILE A 127 38.30 8.21 -16.76
N LEU A 128 39.00 9.31 -17.03
CA LEU A 128 38.71 10.59 -16.37
C LEU A 128 37.60 11.30 -17.17
N HIS A 129 36.41 11.43 -16.59
CA HIS A 129 35.29 12.14 -17.20
C HIS A 129 35.23 13.58 -16.67
N ILE A 130 35.45 14.57 -17.54
CA ILE A 130 35.27 15.99 -17.23
C ILE A 130 34.03 16.54 -17.96
N TYR A 131 33.19 17.27 -17.25
CA TYR A 131 32.04 17.98 -17.84
C TYR A 131 32.10 19.50 -17.67
N LEU A 132 31.49 20.19 -18.63
CA LEU A 132 31.21 21.64 -18.58
C LEU A 132 29.92 21.92 -19.37
N ALA A 133 28.99 22.68 -18.77
CA ALA A 133 27.72 23.03 -19.41
C ALA A 133 27.90 23.95 -20.63
N THR A 134 27.27 23.61 -21.76
CA THR A 134 27.44 24.33 -23.03
C THR A 134 26.18 25.06 -23.53
N SER A 135 25.01 24.82 -22.96
CA SER A 135 23.75 25.46 -23.41
C SER A 135 23.75 26.99 -23.20
N GLU A 136 23.07 27.74 -24.07
CA GLU A 136 22.94 29.22 -23.91
C GLU A 136 22.33 29.58 -22.55
N CYS A 137 21.38 28.76 -22.08
CA CYS A 137 20.75 28.88 -20.78
C CYS A 137 21.78 28.85 -19.64
N PHE A 138 22.62 27.80 -19.57
CA PHE A 138 23.61 27.66 -18.49
C PHE A 138 24.74 28.67 -18.62
N ARG A 139 25.29 28.89 -19.81
CA ARG A 139 26.35 29.90 -20.04
C ARG A 139 25.91 31.29 -19.58
N ARG A 140 24.69 31.71 -19.91
CA ARG A 140 24.16 33.05 -19.58
C ARG A 140 23.64 33.20 -18.14
N ILE A 141 23.05 32.15 -17.55
CA ILE A 141 22.36 32.26 -16.24
C ILE A 141 23.22 31.72 -15.08
N VAL A 142 23.96 30.63 -15.29
CA VAL A 142 24.70 29.93 -14.22
C VAL A 142 26.14 30.42 -14.14
N PHE A 143 26.83 30.51 -15.28
CA PHE A 143 28.27 30.84 -15.32
C PHE A 143 28.57 32.29 -15.68
N ASN A 144 27.64 32.98 -16.36
CA ASN A 144 27.86 34.29 -16.98
C ASN A 144 29.12 34.31 -17.88
N TYR A 145 29.24 33.29 -18.74
CA TYR A 145 30.36 33.11 -19.68
C TYR A 145 29.95 33.36 -21.13
N THR A 146 30.88 33.91 -21.91
CA THR A 146 30.86 33.88 -23.37
C THR A 146 31.19 32.49 -23.92
N GLU A 147 31.03 32.30 -25.24
CA GLU A 147 31.46 31.06 -25.92
C GLU A 147 32.98 30.88 -25.85
N GLU A 148 33.72 31.97 -25.97
CA GLU A 148 35.18 32.02 -25.95
C GLU A 148 35.71 31.66 -24.54
N GLU A 149 35.20 32.26 -23.47
CA GLU A 149 35.57 31.90 -22.09
C GLU A 149 35.23 30.45 -21.75
N THR A 150 34.14 29.91 -22.31
CA THR A 150 33.75 28.50 -22.14
C THR A 150 34.74 27.56 -22.85
N ILE A 151 35.21 27.92 -24.05
CA ILE A 151 36.25 27.18 -24.78
C ILE A 151 37.60 27.26 -24.04
N GLU A 152 38.01 28.45 -23.60
CA GLU A 152 39.26 28.63 -22.84
C GLU A 152 39.26 27.81 -21.54
N ARG A 153 38.13 27.79 -20.82
CA ARG A 153 37.93 26.99 -19.60
C ARG A 153 38.08 25.48 -19.91
N ALA A 154 37.39 24.98 -20.94
CA ALA A 154 37.47 23.57 -21.34
C ALA A 154 38.89 23.15 -21.76
N VAL A 155 39.58 23.99 -22.54
CA VAL A 155 40.98 23.78 -22.96
C VAL A 155 41.93 23.76 -21.76
N ALA A 156 41.75 24.65 -20.78
CA ALA A 156 42.56 24.66 -19.57
C ALA A 156 42.38 23.36 -18.76
N CYS A 157 41.14 22.92 -18.52
CA CYS A 157 40.85 21.66 -17.84
C CYS A 157 41.43 20.44 -18.56
N ALA A 158 41.31 20.37 -19.89
CA ALA A 158 41.84 19.26 -20.69
C ALA A 158 43.38 19.20 -20.69
N LYS A 159 44.06 20.35 -20.75
CA LYS A 159 45.53 20.43 -20.61
C LYS A 159 45.98 20.04 -19.19
N TYR A 160 45.28 20.51 -18.17
CA TYR A 160 45.57 20.16 -16.78
C TYR A 160 45.41 18.65 -16.56
N ALA A 161 44.25 18.10 -16.93
CA ALA A 161 43.95 16.66 -16.87
C ALA A 161 45.04 15.81 -17.51
N ARG A 162 45.46 16.15 -18.74
CA ARG A 162 46.57 15.49 -19.45
C ARG A 162 47.88 15.55 -18.66
N SER A 163 48.27 16.74 -18.20
CA SER A 163 49.53 16.98 -17.49
C SER A 163 49.65 16.26 -16.14
N ILE A 164 48.54 15.75 -15.60
CA ILE A 164 48.49 14.98 -14.34
C ILE A 164 48.05 13.51 -14.54
N THR A 165 47.93 13.05 -15.79
CA THR A 165 47.55 11.67 -16.14
C THR A 165 48.54 11.07 -17.13
N LYS A 166 48.25 11.04 -18.43
CA LYS A 166 49.08 10.35 -19.43
C LYS A 166 50.45 10.99 -19.70
N ASP A 167 50.61 12.29 -19.39
CA ASP A 167 51.90 12.99 -19.50
C ASP A 167 52.69 12.95 -18.17
N ASP A 168 52.12 12.44 -17.07
CA ASP A 168 52.73 12.36 -15.73
C ASP A 168 53.46 11.01 -15.52
N PRO A 169 54.81 10.99 -15.35
CA PRO A 169 55.55 9.76 -15.12
C PRO A 169 55.16 8.98 -13.86
N GLU A 170 54.58 9.63 -12.83
CA GLU A 170 54.07 8.91 -11.65
C GLU A 170 52.78 8.12 -11.93
N GLN A 171 52.07 8.44 -13.01
CA GLN A 171 50.78 7.85 -13.36
C GLN A 171 50.87 6.90 -14.57
N ALA A 172 52.07 6.69 -15.11
CA ALA A 172 52.36 5.85 -16.28
C ALA A 172 52.13 4.34 -16.08
N SER A 173 51.77 3.90 -14.86
CA SER A 173 51.29 2.54 -14.56
C SER A 173 49.81 2.34 -14.89
N THR A 174 49.04 3.42 -15.02
CA THR A 174 47.61 3.43 -15.35
C THR A 174 47.42 3.70 -16.84
N GLU A 175 46.62 2.88 -17.52
CA GLU A 175 46.17 3.19 -18.88
C GLU A 175 45.03 4.23 -18.80
N TRP A 176 45.31 5.46 -19.23
CA TRP A 176 44.38 6.59 -19.15
C TRP A 176 43.63 6.83 -20.46
N ALA A 177 42.30 6.79 -20.39
CA ALA A 177 41.41 7.39 -21.37
C ALA A 177 40.75 8.65 -20.78
N PHE A 178 40.17 9.47 -21.65
CA PHE A 178 39.56 10.74 -21.28
C PHE A 178 38.20 10.90 -21.94
N GLU A 179 37.22 11.30 -21.14
CA GLU A 179 35.88 11.63 -21.59
C GLU A 179 35.61 13.12 -21.32
N PHE A 180 35.06 13.80 -22.32
CA PHE A 180 34.58 15.17 -22.17
C PHE A 180 33.11 15.29 -22.55
N SER A 181 32.33 15.83 -21.61
CA SER A 181 30.91 16.16 -21.79
C SER A 181 30.70 17.66 -21.97
N PRO A 182 30.35 18.13 -23.19
CA PRO A 182 29.49 19.31 -23.37
C PRO A 182 28.13 19.05 -22.72
N GLU A 183 28.01 19.30 -21.42
CA GLU A 183 26.78 19.10 -20.66
C GLU A 183 25.67 20.04 -21.18
N THR A 184 24.41 19.63 -21.07
CA THR A 184 23.27 20.26 -21.74
C THR A 184 23.42 20.37 -23.27
N PHE A 185 24.09 19.39 -23.91
CA PHE A 185 24.22 19.26 -25.37
C PHE A 185 22.88 19.36 -26.12
N SER A 186 21.81 18.75 -25.60
CA SER A 186 20.48 18.78 -26.26
C SER A 186 19.90 20.18 -26.46
N ASP A 187 20.26 21.17 -25.64
CA ASP A 187 19.88 22.60 -25.74
C ASP A 187 21.03 23.50 -26.26
N SER A 188 22.13 22.91 -26.71
CA SER A 188 23.32 23.62 -27.21
C SER A 188 23.29 23.81 -28.73
N SER A 189 23.92 24.88 -29.23
CA SER A 189 24.23 25.01 -30.67
C SER A 189 25.24 23.92 -31.05
N PRO A 190 24.95 23.05 -32.03
CA PRO A 190 25.89 22.02 -32.47
C PRO A 190 27.19 22.61 -33.04
N GLU A 191 27.11 23.77 -33.69
CA GLU A 191 28.26 24.50 -34.21
C GLU A 191 29.19 24.97 -33.08
N PHE A 192 28.62 25.45 -31.96
CA PHE A 192 29.39 25.78 -30.76
C PHE A 192 29.96 24.52 -30.08
N VAL A 193 29.18 23.44 -29.96
CA VAL A 193 29.66 22.17 -29.38
C VAL A 193 30.84 21.61 -30.18
N ILE A 194 30.80 21.65 -31.51
CA ILE A 194 31.92 21.22 -32.36
C ILE A 194 33.16 22.08 -32.09
N ARG A 195 33.02 23.41 -31.96
CA ARG A 195 34.15 24.30 -31.58
C ARG A 195 34.77 23.93 -30.22
N VAL A 196 33.95 23.63 -29.22
CA VAL A 196 34.42 23.18 -27.89
C VAL A 196 35.13 21.83 -28.01
N CYS A 197 34.55 20.85 -28.69
CA CYS A 197 35.10 19.50 -28.83
C CYS A 197 36.40 19.48 -29.65
N GLU A 198 36.50 20.25 -30.74
CA GLU A 198 37.77 20.43 -31.48
C GLU A 198 38.88 20.99 -30.59
N ALA A 199 38.57 22.01 -29.78
CA ALA A 199 39.53 22.64 -28.88
C ALA A 199 39.97 21.68 -27.76
N VAL A 200 39.05 20.88 -27.20
CA VAL A 200 39.35 19.85 -26.20
C VAL A 200 40.14 18.69 -26.80
N LYS A 201 39.81 18.23 -28.02
CA LYS A 201 40.58 17.21 -28.76
C LYS A 201 42.02 17.67 -28.97
N ALA A 202 42.21 18.92 -29.42
CA ALA A 202 43.52 19.52 -29.63
C ALA A 202 44.31 19.75 -28.32
N ALA A 203 43.62 19.92 -27.18
CA ALA A 203 44.25 20.00 -25.86
C ALA A 203 44.70 18.62 -25.33
N TRP A 204 43.86 17.61 -25.51
CA TRP A 204 44.13 16.24 -25.06
C TRP A 204 45.13 15.48 -25.93
N GLU A 205 45.16 15.72 -27.25
CA GLU A 205 45.93 14.92 -28.24
C GLU A 205 45.62 13.41 -28.17
N PRO A 206 44.41 12.95 -28.57
CA PRO A 206 44.11 11.53 -28.71
C PRO A 206 44.81 10.88 -29.91
N SER A 207 44.84 9.55 -29.92
CA SER A 207 45.27 8.75 -31.07
C SER A 207 44.12 7.88 -31.60
N VAL A 208 44.38 7.01 -32.58
CA VAL A 208 43.39 6.06 -33.09
C VAL A 208 43.25 4.86 -32.14
N GLU A 209 44.34 4.52 -31.45
CA GLU A 209 44.45 3.43 -30.48
C GLU A 209 43.86 3.81 -29.12
N ASN A 210 43.95 5.09 -28.74
CA ASN A 210 43.33 5.67 -27.55
C ASN A 210 42.52 6.93 -27.95
N PRO A 211 41.28 6.74 -28.48
CA PRO A 211 40.42 7.83 -28.92
C PRO A 211 39.81 8.58 -27.73
N ILE A 212 39.63 9.89 -27.88
CA ILE A 212 38.89 10.70 -26.88
C ILE A 212 37.41 10.33 -26.91
N ILE A 213 36.79 10.21 -25.75
CA ILE A 213 35.34 10.02 -25.66
C ILE A 213 34.68 11.41 -25.63
N PHE A 214 33.82 11.70 -26.61
CA PHE A 214 32.91 12.85 -26.53
C PHE A 214 31.51 12.34 -26.22
N ASN A 215 31.08 12.60 -24.99
CA ASN A 215 29.77 12.26 -24.49
C ASN A 215 28.81 13.43 -24.77
N LEU A 216 27.69 13.15 -25.43
CA LEU A 216 26.77 14.16 -25.95
C LEU A 216 25.41 14.05 -25.24
N PRO A 217 25.32 14.44 -23.95
CA PRO A 217 24.19 14.10 -23.10
C PRO A 217 22.91 14.85 -23.50
N ALA A 218 21.79 14.13 -23.57
CA ALA A 218 20.48 14.77 -23.46
C ALA A 218 20.14 14.97 -21.97
N THR A 219 20.92 15.83 -21.29
CA THR A 219 20.82 16.13 -19.85
C THR A 219 19.41 16.54 -19.44
N VAL A 220 18.68 17.18 -20.37
CA VAL A 220 17.22 17.19 -20.40
C VAL A 220 16.79 16.71 -21.78
N GLU A 221 15.76 15.86 -21.85
CA GLU A 221 15.16 15.45 -23.12
C GLU A 221 14.33 16.62 -23.70
N MET A 222 14.92 17.43 -24.58
CA MET A 222 14.31 18.69 -25.04
C MET A 222 13.35 18.55 -26.24
N SER A 223 13.39 17.43 -26.96
CA SER A 223 12.71 17.28 -28.26
C SER A 223 12.32 15.82 -28.54
N THR A 224 11.89 15.49 -29.76
CA THR A 224 11.67 14.09 -30.18
C THR A 224 12.99 13.41 -30.57
N PRO A 225 13.12 12.07 -30.42
CA PRO A 225 14.41 11.37 -30.50
C PRO A 225 15.07 11.47 -31.88
N ASN A 226 14.27 11.63 -32.94
CA ASN A 226 14.76 11.90 -34.30
C ASN A 226 15.55 13.21 -34.43
N VAL A 227 15.33 14.18 -33.54
CA VAL A 227 16.05 15.47 -33.55
C VAL A 227 17.39 15.33 -32.83
N TYR A 228 17.45 14.53 -31.76
CA TYR A 228 18.70 14.13 -31.13
C TYR A 228 19.57 13.31 -32.11
N ALA A 229 18.97 12.36 -32.83
CA ALA A 229 19.66 11.63 -33.90
C ALA A 229 20.20 12.55 -35.01
N ASP A 230 19.47 13.61 -35.39
CA ASP A 230 19.99 14.64 -36.30
C ASP A 230 21.16 15.44 -35.70
N GLN A 231 21.12 15.78 -34.40
CA GLN A 231 22.24 16.45 -33.71
C GLN A 231 23.48 15.56 -33.66
N ILE A 232 23.32 14.26 -33.42
CA ILE A 232 24.41 13.27 -33.38
C ILE A 232 24.97 13.00 -34.79
N GLU A 233 24.14 12.86 -35.83
CA GLU A 233 24.64 12.70 -37.21
C GLU A 233 25.37 13.96 -37.67
N TYR A 234 24.86 15.15 -37.32
CA TYR A 234 25.52 16.42 -37.58
C TYR A 234 26.89 16.48 -36.90
N PHE A 235 26.99 16.18 -35.60
CA PHE A 235 28.29 16.12 -34.91
C PHE A 235 29.24 15.13 -35.58
N CYS A 236 28.81 13.88 -35.82
CA CYS A 236 29.64 12.82 -36.40
C CYS A 236 30.13 13.13 -37.83
N THR A 237 29.44 14.00 -38.57
CA THR A 237 29.80 14.39 -39.95
C THR A 237 30.59 15.69 -40.05
N HIS A 238 30.65 16.49 -38.97
CA HIS A 238 31.32 17.80 -38.96
C HIS A 238 32.54 17.88 -38.02
N ILE A 239 32.68 16.95 -37.07
CA ILE A 239 33.89 16.82 -36.23
C ILE A 239 35.05 16.21 -37.05
N SER A 240 36.23 16.80 -36.99
CA SER A 240 37.40 16.33 -37.73
C SER A 240 38.18 15.23 -36.98
N GLU A 241 38.91 14.39 -37.72
CA GLU A 241 39.63 13.23 -37.18
C GLU A 241 38.69 12.28 -36.40
N ARG A 242 37.51 11.99 -36.98
CA ARG A 242 36.45 11.15 -36.39
C ARG A 242 36.92 9.76 -35.97
N GLU A 243 37.99 9.26 -36.58
CA GLU A 243 38.68 8.01 -36.24
C GLU A 243 39.47 8.05 -34.91
N LYS A 244 39.71 9.23 -34.34
CA LYS A 244 40.33 9.45 -33.02
C LYS A 244 39.30 9.77 -31.93
N ILE A 245 38.02 9.56 -32.23
CA ILE A 245 36.90 9.94 -31.37
C ILE A 245 36.00 8.71 -31.14
N CYS A 246 35.56 8.53 -29.90
CA CYS A 246 34.43 7.70 -29.54
C CYS A 246 33.25 8.62 -29.21
N VAL A 247 32.18 8.57 -30.00
CA VAL A 247 30.96 9.36 -29.71
C VAL A 247 30.08 8.56 -28.77
N SER A 248 29.84 9.11 -27.58
CA SER A 248 29.04 8.50 -26.51
C SER A 248 27.69 9.21 -26.32
N LEU A 249 26.70 8.45 -25.89
CA LEU A 249 25.31 8.88 -25.73
C LEU A 249 24.88 8.70 -24.29
N HIS A 250 24.40 9.78 -23.66
CA HIS A 250 23.88 9.79 -22.30
C HIS A 250 22.50 10.48 -22.29
N PRO A 251 21.42 9.82 -22.76
CA PRO A 251 20.11 10.44 -22.85
C PRO A 251 19.27 10.21 -21.59
N HIS A 252 18.80 11.30 -20.98
CA HIS A 252 17.78 11.27 -19.93
C HIS A 252 16.40 11.19 -20.56
N ASN A 253 15.39 10.84 -19.77
CA ASN A 253 14.09 10.34 -20.24
C ASN A 253 12.92 11.31 -20.01
N ASP A 254 13.16 12.63 -19.98
CA ASP A 254 12.18 13.63 -19.52
C ASP A 254 10.93 13.73 -20.42
N ARG A 255 10.94 13.11 -21.61
CA ARG A 255 9.79 13.01 -22.52
C ARG A 255 9.37 11.56 -22.79
N GLY A 256 9.99 10.59 -22.12
CA GLY A 256 9.70 9.16 -22.22
C GLY A 256 10.26 8.48 -23.47
N CYS A 257 11.30 9.04 -24.11
CA CYS A 257 11.85 8.48 -25.34
C CYS A 257 13.38 8.24 -25.36
N ALA A 258 14.05 8.18 -24.19
CA ALA A 258 15.50 7.98 -24.10
C ALA A 258 16.02 6.74 -24.84
N VAL A 259 15.29 5.61 -24.80
CA VAL A 259 15.63 4.37 -25.52
C VAL A 259 15.66 4.61 -27.04
N ALA A 260 14.61 5.24 -27.57
CA ALA A 260 14.56 5.60 -28.99
C ALA A 260 15.60 6.67 -29.36
N ALA A 261 15.94 7.59 -28.44
CA ALA A 261 17.01 8.55 -28.65
C ALA A 261 18.36 7.83 -28.81
N ALA A 262 18.67 6.87 -27.94
CA ALA A 262 19.90 6.09 -28.00
C ALA A 262 19.99 5.18 -29.24
N GLU A 263 18.90 4.50 -29.63
CA GLU A 263 18.90 3.63 -30.82
C GLU A 263 19.08 4.43 -32.12
N LEU A 264 18.32 5.51 -32.30
CA LEU A 264 18.42 6.34 -33.50
C LEU A 264 19.76 7.10 -33.57
N ALA A 265 20.35 7.46 -32.43
CA ALA A 265 21.67 8.09 -32.37
C ALA A 265 22.84 7.10 -32.62
N GLN A 266 22.70 5.82 -32.25
CA GLN A 266 23.63 4.78 -32.72
C GLN A 266 23.56 4.64 -34.25
N MET A 267 22.36 4.63 -34.85
CA MET A 267 22.21 4.68 -36.31
C MET A 267 22.79 5.97 -36.92
N ALA A 268 22.71 7.11 -36.22
CA ALA A 268 23.37 8.35 -36.62
C ALA A 268 24.91 8.26 -36.67
N GLY A 269 25.51 7.32 -35.95
CA GLY A 269 26.94 7.05 -35.98
C GLY A 269 27.65 7.23 -34.64
N ALA A 270 26.94 7.10 -33.51
CA ALA A 270 27.57 6.96 -32.20
C ALA A 270 28.19 5.58 -31.99
N ASP A 271 29.20 5.50 -31.12
CA ASP A 271 29.99 4.28 -30.84
C ASP A 271 29.67 3.66 -29.46
N ARG A 272 29.12 4.45 -28.53
CA ARG A 272 28.99 4.14 -27.11
C ARG A 272 27.67 4.63 -26.53
N VAL A 273 27.15 3.94 -25.53
CA VAL A 273 25.96 4.33 -24.77
C VAL A 273 26.24 4.20 -23.28
N GLU A 274 25.84 5.23 -22.53
CA GLU A 274 25.82 5.30 -21.08
C GLU A 274 24.38 5.25 -20.57
N GLY A 275 24.17 4.58 -19.45
CA GLY A 275 22.87 4.56 -18.78
C GLY A 275 22.89 3.76 -17.49
N CYS A 276 21.70 3.31 -17.07
CA CYS A 276 21.52 2.48 -15.89
C CYS A 276 20.65 1.26 -16.18
N LEU A 277 20.75 0.24 -15.33
CA LEU A 277 19.83 -0.89 -15.34
C LEU A 277 18.42 -0.43 -14.93
N PHE A 278 17.43 -0.82 -15.71
CA PHE A 278 16.03 -0.39 -15.60
C PHE A 278 15.82 1.13 -15.63
N GLY A 279 16.78 1.88 -16.19
CA GLY A 279 16.68 3.32 -16.41
C GLY A 279 16.70 4.16 -15.14
N ASN A 280 17.39 3.73 -14.08
CA ASN A 280 17.58 4.59 -12.90
C ASN A 280 18.37 5.88 -13.26
N GLY A 281 18.21 6.94 -12.47
CA GLY A 281 18.87 8.22 -12.69
C GLY A 281 17.98 9.42 -12.37
N GLU A 282 18.54 10.60 -12.60
CA GLU A 282 17.94 11.88 -12.27
C GLU A 282 16.53 12.09 -12.87
N ARG A 283 15.58 12.56 -12.04
CA ARG A 283 14.17 12.94 -12.34
C ARG A 283 13.28 11.87 -12.99
N THR A 284 13.63 11.46 -14.19
CA THR A 284 12.90 10.53 -15.07
C THR A 284 13.74 9.34 -15.51
N GLY A 285 15.03 9.34 -15.14
CA GLY A 285 15.95 8.25 -15.39
C GLY A 285 16.88 8.48 -16.57
N ASN A 286 17.99 7.74 -16.56
CA ASN A 286 18.80 7.51 -17.75
C ASN A 286 18.07 6.56 -18.72
N VAL A 287 18.64 6.38 -19.91
CA VAL A 287 18.25 5.26 -20.78
C VAL A 287 18.47 3.92 -20.09
N ASP A 288 17.51 3.01 -20.26
CA ASP A 288 17.56 1.66 -19.70
C ASP A 288 18.46 0.74 -20.54
N LEU A 289 19.59 0.35 -19.95
CA LEU A 289 20.55 -0.57 -20.56
C LEU A 289 20.01 -2.00 -20.71
N VAL A 290 19.07 -2.43 -19.86
CA VAL A 290 18.40 -3.74 -19.98
C VAL A 290 17.53 -3.76 -21.24
N THR A 291 16.71 -2.72 -21.42
CA THR A 291 15.90 -2.55 -22.63
C THR A 291 16.77 -2.49 -23.88
N LEU A 292 17.83 -1.67 -23.91
CA LEU A 292 18.70 -1.56 -25.10
C LEU A 292 19.41 -2.88 -25.44
N ALA A 293 19.95 -3.59 -24.45
CA ALA A 293 20.61 -4.87 -24.68
C ALA A 293 19.64 -5.95 -25.19
N LEU A 294 18.42 -6.02 -24.64
CA LEU A 294 17.44 -7.03 -25.06
C LEU A 294 16.67 -6.64 -26.33
N ASN A 295 16.62 -5.35 -26.69
CA ASN A 295 16.22 -4.92 -28.03
C ASN A 295 17.21 -5.46 -29.10
N LEU A 296 18.52 -5.40 -28.86
CA LEU A 296 19.52 -6.02 -29.75
C LEU A 296 19.36 -7.55 -29.79
N TYR A 297 19.23 -8.19 -28.62
CA TYR A 297 19.05 -9.65 -28.51
C TYR A 297 17.85 -10.15 -29.32
N THR A 298 16.69 -9.47 -29.24
CA THR A 298 15.49 -9.84 -30.00
C THR A 298 15.58 -9.56 -31.51
N GLN A 299 16.57 -8.77 -31.97
CA GLN A 299 16.93 -8.66 -33.39
C GLN A 299 18.01 -9.67 -33.81
N GLY A 300 18.45 -10.57 -32.92
CA GLY A 300 19.49 -11.57 -33.19
C GLY A 300 20.93 -11.04 -33.07
N ILE A 301 21.12 -9.88 -32.45
CA ILE A 301 22.44 -9.26 -32.24
C ILE A 301 22.84 -9.53 -30.78
N ASN A 302 23.97 -10.20 -30.56
CA ASN A 302 24.48 -10.43 -29.20
C ASN A 302 24.84 -9.08 -28.56
N PRO A 303 24.24 -8.69 -27.41
CA PRO A 303 24.54 -7.42 -26.76
C PRO A 303 25.89 -7.40 -26.02
N ASN A 304 26.60 -8.53 -25.91
CA ASN A 304 27.81 -8.72 -25.11
C ASN A 304 27.64 -8.46 -23.59
N VAL A 305 26.40 -8.51 -23.09
CA VAL A 305 26.05 -8.54 -21.66
C VAL A 305 25.03 -9.65 -21.40
N ASP A 306 25.15 -10.33 -20.25
CA ASP A 306 24.37 -11.53 -19.92
C ASP A 306 23.17 -11.23 -19.02
N PHE A 307 21.95 -11.34 -19.56
CA PHE A 307 20.69 -11.18 -18.82
C PHE A 307 19.92 -12.50 -18.63
N SER A 308 20.60 -13.65 -18.69
CA SER A 308 20.00 -14.99 -18.56
C SER A 308 19.35 -15.27 -17.19
N ASP A 309 19.78 -14.59 -16.12
CA ASP A 309 19.05 -14.53 -14.85
C ASP A 309 18.64 -13.08 -14.53
N LEU A 310 17.63 -12.61 -15.25
CA LEU A 310 17.10 -11.26 -15.07
C LEU A 310 16.42 -11.08 -13.70
N ASN A 311 16.03 -12.15 -13.00
CA ASN A 311 15.46 -12.07 -11.65
C ASN A 311 16.51 -11.58 -10.65
N ARG A 312 17.70 -12.20 -10.63
CA ARG A 312 18.83 -11.82 -9.77
C ARG A 312 19.29 -10.37 -9.98
N VAL A 313 19.16 -9.88 -11.22
CA VAL A 313 19.40 -8.47 -11.56
C VAL A 313 18.34 -7.59 -10.92
N ILE A 314 17.05 -7.85 -11.16
CA ILE A 314 15.94 -7.11 -10.54
C ILE A 314 16.08 -7.07 -9.01
N ASP A 315 16.27 -8.21 -8.35
CA ASP A 315 16.44 -8.31 -6.90
C ASP A 315 17.59 -7.43 -6.38
N THR A 316 18.69 -7.33 -7.13
CA THR A 316 19.85 -6.50 -6.76
C THR A 316 19.61 -5.01 -7.03
N VAL A 317 18.95 -4.69 -8.14
CA VAL A 317 18.57 -3.31 -8.49
C VAL A 317 17.57 -2.77 -7.47
N GLU A 318 16.51 -3.50 -7.14
CA GLU A 318 15.49 -3.06 -6.18
C GLU A 318 16.06 -2.90 -4.76
N ILE A 319 16.93 -3.82 -4.31
CA ILE A 319 17.58 -3.73 -2.99
C ILE A 319 18.51 -2.52 -2.90
N CYS A 320 19.35 -2.28 -3.91
CA CYS A 320 20.36 -1.22 -3.85
C CYS A 320 19.80 0.17 -4.19
N ASN A 321 18.89 0.27 -5.17
CA ASN A 321 18.26 1.54 -5.54
C ASN A 321 17.11 1.92 -4.61
N LYS A 322 16.53 0.95 -3.87
CA LYS A 322 15.33 1.13 -3.01
C LYS A 322 14.10 1.62 -3.79
N ILE A 323 14.10 1.39 -5.11
CA ILE A 323 13.05 1.74 -6.07
C ILE A 323 12.64 0.46 -6.81
N PRO A 324 11.34 0.09 -6.85
CA PRO A 324 10.88 -1.12 -7.52
C PRO A 324 10.89 -0.99 -9.04
N VAL A 325 11.22 -2.07 -9.75
CA VAL A 325 11.13 -2.16 -11.20
C VAL A 325 9.66 -2.18 -11.61
N HIS A 326 9.24 -1.18 -12.39
CA HIS A 326 7.85 -1.02 -12.77
C HIS A 326 7.28 -2.30 -13.43
N PRO A 327 6.07 -2.78 -13.08
CA PRO A 327 5.50 -4.03 -13.62
C PRO A 327 5.38 -4.11 -15.16
N ARG A 328 5.55 -3.00 -15.87
CA ARG A 328 5.58 -2.92 -17.35
C ARG A 328 6.91 -2.38 -17.92
N ALA A 329 7.98 -2.30 -17.14
CA ALA A 329 9.33 -2.06 -17.66
C ALA A 329 9.68 -3.18 -18.67
N PRO A 330 10.20 -2.87 -19.88
CA PRO A 330 10.44 -3.90 -20.88
C PRO A 330 11.35 -5.01 -20.37
N TYR A 331 11.06 -6.26 -20.77
CA TYR A 331 11.75 -7.50 -20.38
C TYR A 331 11.71 -7.87 -18.88
N GLY A 332 12.07 -6.96 -17.98
CA GLY A 332 12.12 -7.20 -16.54
C GLY A 332 10.77 -7.12 -15.83
N GLY A 333 9.85 -6.27 -16.27
CA GLY A 333 8.57 -6.00 -15.58
C GLY A 333 7.71 -7.25 -15.42
N SER A 334 7.13 -7.43 -14.22
CA SER A 334 6.39 -8.66 -13.83
C SER A 334 5.17 -9.02 -14.70
N LEU A 335 4.71 -8.13 -15.60
CA LEU A 335 3.60 -8.37 -16.51
C LEU A 335 4.00 -8.54 -17.98
N VAL A 336 5.28 -8.38 -18.37
CA VAL A 336 5.64 -8.27 -19.81
C VAL A 336 5.63 -9.60 -20.56
N VAL A 337 5.77 -10.72 -19.86
CA VAL A 337 5.58 -12.08 -20.41
C VAL A 337 4.16 -12.62 -20.21
N CYS A 338 3.28 -11.88 -19.53
CA CYS A 338 1.96 -12.33 -19.09
C CYS A 338 0.88 -12.13 -20.18
N ALA A 339 0.06 -13.16 -20.42
CA ALA A 339 -1.05 -13.14 -21.37
C ALA A 339 -2.41 -13.33 -20.68
N PHE A 340 -3.07 -12.23 -20.31
CA PHE A 340 -4.39 -12.24 -19.66
C PHE A 340 -5.54 -12.61 -20.61
N SER A 341 -5.42 -12.24 -21.89
CA SER A 341 -6.46 -12.49 -22.90
C SER A 341 -6.53 -13.97 -23.26
N GLY A 342 -7.71 -14.57 -23.09
CA GLY A 342 -7.96 -15.97 -23.47
C GLY A 342 -7.71 -16.29 -24.95
N SER A 343 -7.77 -15.30 -25.86
CA SER A 343 -7.39 -15.50 -27.26
C SER A 343 -5.88 -15.47 -27.48
N HIS A 344 -5.14 -14.69 -26.69
CA HIS A 344 -3.68 -14.67 -26.75
C HIS A 344 -3.12 -15.97 -26.16
N GLN A 345 -3.67 -16.46 -25.05
CA GLN A 345 -3.35 -17.77 -24.46
C GLN A 345 -3.53 -18.93 -25.46
N ASP A 346 -4.65 -18.92 -26.21
CA ASP A 346 -4.93 -19.94 -27.23
C ASP A 346 -3.96 -19.86 -28.43
N ALA A 347 -3.58 -18.66 -28.86
CA ALA A 347 -2.58 -18.45 -29.92
C ALA A 347 -1.17 -18.89 -29.47
N ILE A 348 -0.75 -18.53 -28.25
CA ILE A 348 0.52 -18.97 -27.64
C ILE A 348 0.56 -20.51 -27.55
N LYS A 349 -0.52 -21.13 -27.04
CA LYS A 349 -0.65 -22.60 -26.98
C LYS A 349 -0.53 -23.24 -28.36
N LYS A 350 -1.15 -22.67 -29.40
CA LYS A 350 -1.03 -23.14 -30.79
C LYS A 350 0.39 -23.00 -31.33
N GLY A 351 1.11 -21.92 -30.99
CA GLY A 351 2.52 -21.75 -31.30
C GLY A 351 3.37 -22.90 -30.73
N PHE A 352 3.26 -23.16 -29.43
CA PHE A 352 4.03 -24.24 -28.78
C PHE A 352 3.69 -25.64 -29.33
N VAL A 353 2.40 -25.93 -29.57
CA VAL A 353 1.98 -27.20 -30.19
C VAL A 353 2.55 -27.34 -31.61
N THR A 354 2.56 -26.26 -32.40
CA THR A 354 3.13 -26.26 -33.76
C THR A 354 4.64 -26.49 -33.73
N ARG A 355 5.35 -25.79 -32.83
CA ARG A 355 6.80 -25.95 -32.59
C ARG A 355 7.14 -27.41 -32.23
N GLN A 356 6.37 -28.02 -31.32
CA GLN A 356 6.53 -29.42 -30.92
C GLN A 356 6.24 -30.40 -32.08
N GLN A 357 5.16 -30.18 -32.85
CA GLN A 357 4.81 -31.02 -34.01
C GLN A 357 5.85 -30.95 -35.14
N GLN A 358 6.56 -29.83 -35.27
CA GLN A 358 7.67 -29.66 -36.21
C GLN A 358 9.00 -30.24 -35.70
N GLY A 359 9.05 -30.81 -34.49
CA GLY A 359 10.27 -31.38 -33.90
C GLY A 359 11.35 -30.34 -33.56
N LYS A 360 10.95 -29.09 -33.34
CA LYS A 360 11.86 -27.95 -33.13
C LYS A 360 12.55 -28.02 -31.76
N SER A 361 13.85 -27.71 -31.77
CA SER A 361 14.75 -27.69 -30.60
C SER A 361 14.60 -26.40 -29.77
N TYR A 362 15.53 -26.16 -28.83
CA TYR A 362 15.67 -24.85 -28.16
C TYR A 362 16.26 -23.81 -29.14
N GLU A 363 17.42 -24.11 -29.73
CA GLU A 363 18.18 -23.27 -30.69
C GLU A 363 17.43 -22.89 -31.99
N ASP A 364 16.30 -23.52 -32.28
CA ASP A 364 15.48 -23.19 -33.45
C ASP A 364 14.79 -21.82 -33.32
N HIS A 365 14.82 -21.00 -34.37
CA HIS A 365 14.18 -19.66 -34.43
C HIS A 365 12.85 -19.57 -33.67
N TRP A 366 12.75 -18.59 -32.76
CA TRP A 366 11.55 -18.33 -31.97
C TRP A 366 10.39 -17.83 -32.84
N GLN A 367 9.21 -18.47 -32.71
CA GLN A 367 8.01 -18.17 -33.51
C GLN A 367 6.73 -18.43 -32.70
N ILE A 368 6.57 -17.78 -31.55
CA ILE A 368 5.35 -17.87 -30.72
C ILE A 368 4.57 -16.55 -30.79
N PRO A 369 3.24 -16.55 -31.07
CA PRO A 369 2.44 -15.33 -31.10
C PRO A 369 2.50 -14.55 -29.79
N TYR A 370 2.55 -13.21 -29.88
CA TYR A 370 2.57 -12.25 -28.76
C TYR A 370 3.81 -12.25 -27.84
N LEU A 371 4.76 -13.17 -28.01
CA LEU A 371 5.98 -13.24 -27.19
C LEU A 371 7.21 -12.88 -28.06
N PRO A 372 7.91 -11.76 -27.82
CA PRO A 372 9.04 -11.33 -28.68
C PRO A 372 10.34 -12.14 -28.51
N LEU A 373 10.49 -12.86 -27.39
CA LEU A 373 11.58 -13.82 -27.09
C LEU A 373 11.00 -15.07 -26.40
N ASP A 374 11.79 -16.13 -26.22
CA ASP A 374 11.44 -17.18 -25.26
C ASP A 374 11.72 -16.67 -23.85
N PRO A 375 10.73 -16.62 -22.93
CA PRO A 375 10.99 -16.19 -21.55
C PRO A 375 12.10 -16.97 -20.82
N GLN A 376 12.44 -18.20 -21.26
CA GLN A 376 13.59 -18.94 -20.71
C GLN A 376 14.93 -18.22 -20.95
N ASP A 377 15.07 -17.46 -22.04
CA ASP A 377 16.30 -16.74 -22.41
C ASP A 377 16.71 -15.67 -21.38
N ILE A 378 15.76 -15.26 -20.53
CA ILE A 378 15.92 -14.27 -19.44
C ILE A 378 15.55 -14.85 -18.06
N GLY A 379 15.56 -16.18 -17.91
CA GLY A 379 15.32 -16.84 -16.63
C GLY A 379 13.87 -16.76 -16.13
N ARG A 380 12.89 -16.50 -17.00
CA ARG A 380 11.46 -16.48 -16.68
C ARG A 380 10.80 -17.80 -17.13
N THR A 381 9.90 -18.35 -16.30
CA THR A 381 9.25 -19.63 -16.60
C THR A 381 7.97 -19.45 -17.44
N TYR A 382 7.61 -20.46 -18.23
CA TYR A 382 6.32 -20.47 -18.95
C TYR A 382 5.09 -20.38 -18.03
N GLU A 383 5.23 -20.69 -16.74
CA GLU A 383 4.17 -20.55 -15.75
C GLU A 383 3.84 -19.08 -15.43
N ALA A 384 4.78 -18.15 -15.68
CA ALA A 384 4.50 -16.71 -15.58
C ALA A 384 3.55 -16.22 -16.70
N ILE A 385 3.52 -16.89 -17.85
CA ILE A 385 2.76 -16.46 -19.04
C ILE A 385 1.25 -16.57 -18.82
N ILE A 386 0.78 -17.70 -18.25
CA ILE A 386 -0.65 -18.00 -18.15
C ILE A 386 -1.19 -17.53 -16.80
N ARG A 387 -1.50 -16.23 -16.73
CA ARG A 387 -2.33 -15.66 -15.67
C ARG A 387 -3.80 -16.01 -15.90
N VAL A 388 -4.52 -16.41 -14.85
CA VAL A 388 -5.94 -16.76 -14.92
C VAL A 388 -6.75 -15.89 -13.96
N ASN A 389 -7.58 -15.03 -14.55
CA ASN A 389 -8.47 -14.07 -13.90
C ASN A 389 -9.90 -14.22 -14.45
N SER A 390 -10.82 -13.39 -13.97
CA SER A 390 -12.24 -13.33 -14.40
C SER A 390 -12.44 -13.24 -15.92
N GLN A 391 -11.52 -12.59 -16.64
CA GLN A 391 -11.57 -12.40 -18.10
C GLN A 391 -10.84 -13.50 -18.89
N SER A 392 -10.14 -14.42 -18.22
CA SER A 392 -9.29 -15.42 -18.85
C SER A 392 -10.08 -16.55 -19.51
N GLY A 393 -9.52 -17.09 -20.60
CA GLY A 393 -10.21 -18.04 -21.47
C GLY A 393 -10.19 -19.49 -20.98
N LYS A 394 -11.08 -20.29 -21.57
CA LYS A 394 -11.29 -21.76 -21.36
C LYS A 394 -10.08 -22.65 -21.74
N GLY A 395 -8.88 -22.10 -21.80
CA GLY A 395 -7.64 -22.74 -22.24
C GLY A 395 -6.52 -22.72 -21.20
N GLY A 396 -6.42 -21.65 -20.40
CA GLY A 396 -5.32 -21.46 -19.43
C GLY A 396 -5.26 -22.53 -18.36
N ALA A 397 -6.32 -22.64 -17.54
CA ALA A 397 -6.38 -23.63 -16.45
C ALA A 397 -6.16 -25.08 -16.94
N ALA A 398 -6.75 -25.45 -18.08
CA ALA A 398 -6.57 -26.79 -18.65
C ALA A 398 -5.13 -27.08 -19.12
N TRP A 399 -4.35 -26.06 -19.47
CA TRP A 399 -2.92 -26.23 -19.80
C TRP A 399 -2.07 -26.40 -18.54
N ILE A 400 -2.40 -25.67 -17.45
CA ILE A 400 -1.73 -25.81 -16.14
C ILE A 400 -1.92 -27.23 -15.61
N ILE A 401 -3.16 -27.76 -15.62
CA ILE A 401 -3.46 -29.12 -15.16
C ILE A 401 -2.76 -30.19 -16.03
N LEU A 402 -2.74 -30.04 -17.36
CA LEU A 402 -1.99 -30.93 -18.24
C LEU A 402 -0.48 -30.91 -17.96
N ARG A 403 0.10 -29.77 -17.55
CA ARG A 403 1.53 -29.63 -17.27
C ARG A 403 1.94 -30.03 -15.85
N LYS A 404 1.09 -29.83 -14.84
CA LYS A 404 1.38 -30.15 -13.43
C LYS A 404 0.97 -31.57 -13.03
N LEU A 405 -0.13 -32.10 -13.59
CA LEU A 405 -0.72 -33.38 -13.18
C LEU A 405 -0.75 -34.45 -14.31
N GLU A 406 -0.24 -34.13 -15.50
CA GLU A 406 -0.30 -34.96 -16.73
C GLU A 406 -1.73 -35.26 -17.27
N LEU A 407 -2.76 -34.64 -16.70
CA LEU A 407 -4.17 -34.94 -17.03
C LEU A 407 -4.67 -34.18 -18.28
N ASP A 408 -4.79 -34.87 -19.42
CA ASP A 408 -5.46 -34.30 -20.61
C ASP A 408 -6.99 -34.29 -20.45
N LEU A 409 -7.49 -33.21 -19.86
CA LEU A 409 -8.91 -33.05 -19.52
C LEU A 409 -9.81 -33.08 -20.78
N PRO A 410 -10.86 -33.93 -20.83
CA PRO A 410 -11.86 -33.89 -21.89
C PRO A 410 -12.49 -32.50 -22.07
N ARG A 411 -12.88 -32.14 -23.31
CA ARG A 411 -13.38 -30.77 -23.61
C ARG A 411 -14.59 -30.34 -22.78
N GLY A 412 -15.45 -31.28 -22.35
CA GLY A 412 -16.53 -31.00 -21.40
C GLY A 412 -16.00 -30.63 -20.01
N LEU A 413 -15.08 -31.44 -19.47
CA LEU A 413 -14.39 -31.19 -18.20
C LEU A 413 -13.58 -29.88 -18.20
N GLN A 414 -12.89 -29.55 -19.30
CA GLN A 414 -12.21 -28.25 -19.45
C GLN A 414 -13.18 -27.08 -19.25
N ILE A 415 -14.40 -27.17 -19.81
CA ILE A 415 -15.43 -26.13 -19.69
C ILE A 415 -16.04 -26.12 -18.29
N ALA A 416 -16.26 -27.29 -17.68
CA ALA A 416 -16.74 -27.39 -16.30
C ALA A 416 -15.75 -26.77 -15.32
N PHE A 417 -14.48 -27.19 -15.35
CA PHE A 417 -13.44 -26.69 -14.46
C PHE A 417 -13.11 -25.21 -14.71
N SER A 418 -13.10 -24.74 -15.97
CA SER A 418 -12.90 -23.31 -16.25
C SER A 418 -13.91 -22.41 -15.53
N LYS A 419 -15.16 -22.87 -15.31
CA LYS A 419 -16.16 -22.11 -14.53
C LYS A 419 -15.84 -22.09 -13.03
N VAL A 420 -15.25 -23.16 -12.50
CA VAL A 420 -14.82 -23.24 -11.09
C VAL A 420 -13.63 -22.31 -10.86
N VAL A 421 -12.65 -22.31 -11.78
CA VAL A 421 -11.50 -21.39 -11.74
C VAL A 421 -11.93 -19.94 -11.93
N GLN A 422 -12.86 -19.65 -12.85
CA GLN A 422 -13.45 -18.31 -13.00
C GLN A 422 -14.14 -17.88 -11.71
N LYS A 423 -15.11 -18.66 -11.20
CA LYS A 423 -15.79 -18.36 -9.93
C LYS A 423 -14.81 -18.14 -8.78
N ARG A 424 -13.73 -18.92 -8.70
CA ARG A 424 -12.74 -18.78 -7.62
C ARG A 424 -11.79 -17.59 -7.78
N ALA A 425 -11.56 -17.11 -9.01
CA ALA A 425 -10.88 -15.84 -9.25
C ALA A 425 -11.81 -14.65 -8.97
N ASP A 426 -13.09 -14.76 -9.38
CA ASP A 426 -14.14 -13.78 -9.10
C ASP A 426 -14.33 -13.60 -7.57
N GLU A 427 -14.44 -14.70 -6.82
CA GLU A 427 -14.54 -14.74 -5.35
C GLU A 427 -13.38 -14.05 -4.62
N LEU A 428 -12.18 -14.05 -5.20
CA LEU A 428 -11.00 -13.48 -4.58
C LEU A 428 -10.68 -12.05 -5.06
N GLY A 429 -11.43 -11.53 -6.04
CA GLY A 429 -11.16 -10.25 -6.69
C GLY A 429 -9.80 -10.17 -7.42
N ARG A 430 -9.09 -11.30 -7.56
CA ARG A 430 -7.71 -11.37 -8.08
C ARG A 430 -7.46 -12.60 -8.93
N GLU A 431 -6.31 -12.60 -9.59
CA GLU A 431 -5.84 -13.75 -10.36
C GLU A 431 -5.46 -14.92 -9.44
N LEU A 432 -5.66 -16.14 -9.95
CA LEU A 432 -5.22 -17.37 -9.29
C LEU A 432 -3.82 -17.76 -9.75
N LEU A 433 -2.98 -18.16 -8.80
CA LEU A 433 -1.65 -18.71 -9.04
C LEU A 433 -1.74 -20.15 -9.57
N SER A 434 -0.72 -20.60 -10.30
CA SER A 434 -0.67 -21.97 -10.85
C SER A 434 -0.83 -23.06 -9.78
N ALA A 435 -0.32 -22.82 -8.56
CA ALA A 435 -0.55 -23.71 -7.41
C ALA A 435 -2.04 -23.75 -7.01
N GLU A 436 -2.65 -22.59 -6.77
CA GLU A 436 -4.07 -22.47 -6.41
C GLU A 436 -5.00 -23.12 -7.45
N ILE A 437 -4.69 -23.01 -8.75
CA ILE A 437 -5.45 -23.66 -9.83
C ILE A 437 -5.30 -25.20 -9.77
N THR A 438 -4.12 -25.68 -9.39
CA THR A 438 -3.83 -27.13 -9.27
C THR A 438 -4.50 -27.71 -8.04
N ASP A 439 -4.33 -27.08 -6.87
CA ASP A 439 -5.00 -27.46 -5.62
C ASP A 439 -6.53 -27.39 -5.76
N LEU A 440 -7.07 -26.36 -6.41
CA LEU A 440 -8.51 -26.23 -6.69
C LEU A 440 -9.04 -27.37 -7.58
N PHE A 441 -8.25 -27.86 -8.55
CA PHE A 441 -8.63 -29.02 -9.35
C PHE A 441 -8.68 -30.30 -8.51
N GLU A 442 -7.64 -30.52 -7.70
CA GLU A 442 -7.53 -31.71 -6.85
C GLU A 442 -8.58 -31.73 -5.73
N GLN A 443 -8.99 -30.56 -5.21
CA GLN A 443 -10.13 -30.41 -4.30
C GLN A 443 -11.48 -30.64 -5.02
N THR A 444 -11.70 -29.99 -6.17
CA THR A 444 -12.97 -30.07 -6.94
C THR A 444 -13.28 -31.50 -7.43
N TYR A 445 -12.24 -32.33 -7.63
CA TYR A 445 -12.39 -33.70 -8.11
C TYR A 445 -11.86 -34.77 -7.16
N PHE A 446 -11.60 -34.42 -5.89
CA PHE A 446 -11.25 -35.33 -4.79
C PHE A 446 -10.04 -36.25 -5.10
N LEU A 447 -8.94 -35.65 -5.56
CA LEU A 447 -7.70 -36.36 -5.91
C LEU A 447 -6.70 -36.50 -4.73
N ARG A 448 -6.80 -35.61 -3.73
CA ARG A 448 -6.03 -35.69 -2.46
C ARG A 448 -6.91 -36.06 -1.27
N ASP A 449 -8.08 -35.43 -1.18
CA ASP A 449 -9.04 -35.64 -0.10
C ASP A 449 -9.94 -36.86 -0.36
N HIS A 450 -10.42 -37.48 0.71
CA HIS A 450 -11.36 -38.60 0.60
C HIS A 450 -12.73 -38.07 0.14
N PRO A 451 -13.27 -38.51 -1.02
CA PRO A 451 -14.61 -38.11 -1.46
C PRO A 451 -15.67 -38.53 -0.43
N ARG A 452 -16.79 -37.78 -0.39
CA ARG A 452 -17.94 -38.05 0.49
C ARG A 452 -18.42 -39.50 0.42
N PHE A 453 -18.27 -40.10 -0.77
CA PHE A 453 -18.48 -41.51 -1.04
C PHE A 453 -17.12 -42.18 -1.26
N ASN A 454 -16.58 -42.87 -0.26
CA ASN A 454 -15.34 -43.62 -0.39
C ASN A 454 -15.59 -45.12 -0.46
N ILE A 455 -14.80 -45.85 -1.26
CA ILE A 455 -14.88 -47.31 -1.39
C ILE A 455 -13.96 -47.96 -0.35
N ILE A 456 -14.52 -48.82 0.52
CA ILE A 456 -13.78 -49.48 1.60
C ILE A 456 -13.40 -50.91 1.20
N ASP A 457 -14.37 -51.64 0.64
CA ASP A 457 -14.19 -52.97 0.05
C ASP A 457 -15.16 -53.13 -1.11
N TYR A 458 -14.81 -53.93 -2.13
CA TYR A 458 -15.74 -54.30 -3.19
C TYR A 458 -15.39 -55.60 -3.89
N SER A 459 -16.44 -56.30 -4.30
CA SER A 459 -16.37 -57.42 -5.24
C SER A 459 -17.24 -57.14 -6.46
N ILE A 460 -16.79 -57.61 -7.63
CA ILE A 460 -17.58 -57.59 -8.87
C ILE A 460 -17.75 -59.03 -9.36
N SER A 461 -18.90 -59.61 -9.06
CA SER A 461 -19.23 -60.98 -9.43
C SER A 461 -20.10 -61.05 -10.68
N ILE A 462 -20.23 -62.24 -11.26
CA ILE A 462 -21.12 -62.50 -12.40
C ILE A 462 -22.53 -62.78 -11.87
N ASP A 463 -23.54 -62.12 -12.42
CA ASP A 463 -24.92 -62.39 -12.03
C ASP A 463 -25.38 -63.77 -12.54
N ARG A 464 -25.75 -64.65 -11.61
CA ARG A 464 -26.25 -66.02 -11.85
C ARG A 464 -27.69 -66.21 -11.36
N SER A 465 -28.47 -65.14 -11.18
CA SER A 465 -29.80 -65.19 -10.57
C SER A 465 -30.86 -65.88 -11.44
N ALA A 466 -30.64 -65.93 -12.75
CA ALA A 466 -31.38 -66.76 -13.68
C ALA A 466 -30.51 -67.97 -14.01
N SER A 467 -31.01 -69.18 -13.72
CA SER A 467 -30.28 -70.44 -13.92
C SER A 467 -29.71 -70.53 -15.34
N PRO A 468 -28.38 -70.41 -15.53
CA PRO A 468 -27.80 -70.47 -16.86
C PRO A 468 -27.91 -71.91 -17.38
N VAL A 469 -28.17 -72.05 -18.69
CA VAL A 469 -28.33 -73.36 -19.35
C VAL A 469 -27.12 -74.25 -19.00
N PRO A 470 -27.33 -75.53 -18.61
CA PRO A 470 -26.23 -76.43 -18.27
C PRO A 470 -25.17 -76.44 -19.37
N PRO A 471 -23.88 -76.29 -19.04
CA PRO A 471 -22.83 -76.28 -20.04
C PRO A 471 -22.82 -77.61 -20.79
N THR A 472 -22.63 -77.56 -22.11
CA THR A 472 -22.41 -78.76 -22.92
C THR A 472 -21.19 -79.50 -22.37
N ALA A 473 -21.29 -80.83 -22.21
CA ALA A 473 -20.21 -81.63 -21.62
C ALA A 473 -18.86 -81.33 -22.30
N GLY A 474 -17.86 -80.96 -21.49
CA GLY A 474 -16.53 -80.55 -21.97
C GLY A 474 -16.36 -79.07 -22.32
N LYS A 475 -17.35 -78.20 -22.09
CA LYS A 475 -17.22 -76.73 -22.28
C LYS A 475 -17.46 -75.96 -20.98
N THR A 476 -16.71 -74.88 -20.78
CA THR A 476 -17.01 -73.88 -19.73
C THR A 476 -18.30 -73.14 -20.07
N GLN A 477 -19.09 -72.80 -19.05
CA GLN A 477 -20.31 -72.01 -19.21
C GLN A 477 -19.98 -70.59 -19.69
N ASP A 478 -20.66 -70.11 -20.73
CA ASP A 478 -20.40 -68.76 -21.26
C ASP A 478 -21.05 -67.70 -20.37
N THR A 479 -20.21 -66.85 -19.78
CA THR A 479 -20.62 -65.76 -18.89
C THR A 479 -20.36 -64.36 -19.47
N ARG A 480 -19.94 -64.25 -20.74
CA ARG A 480 -19.55 -62.97 -21.37
C ARG A 480 -20.68 -61.94 -21.28
N ASN A 481 -21.87 -62.36 -21.70
CA ASN A 481 -23.08 -61.52 -21.81
C ASN A 481 -23.97 -61.56 -20.55
N LEU A 482 -23.55 -62.24 -19.48
CA LEU A 482 -24.25 -62.16 -18.19
C LEU A 482 -23.95 -60.81 -17.53
N GLY A 483 -24.84 -60.37 -16.65
CA GLY A 483 -24.65 -59.14 -15.88
C GLY A 483 -23.47 -59.22 -14.90
N ARG A 484 -23.13 -58.08 -14.31
CA ARG A 484 -22.23 -57.97 -13.15
C ARG A 484 -23.04 -57.54 -11.93
N ILE A 485 -22.71 -58.11 -10.78
CA ILE A 485 -23.16 -57.65 -9.47
C ILE A 485 -21.97 -56.95 -8.82
N PHE A 486 -22.10 -55.66 -8.53
CA PHE A 486 -21.28 -54.96 -7.56
C PHE A 486 -21.82 -55.30 -6.18
N GLU A 487 -20.96 -55.71 -5.26
CA GLU A 487 -21.28 -56.00 -3.86
C GLU A 487 -20.09 -55.59 -3.00
N GLY A 488 -20.25 -54.53 -2.20
CA GLY A 488 -19.14 -53.88 -1.49
C GLY A 488 -19.60 -52.90 -0.42
N VAL A 489 -18.64 -52.39 0.36
CA VAL A 489 -18.84 -51.43 1.45
C VAL A 489 -18.40 -50.05 0.98
N ILE A 490 -19.33 -49.09 1.04
CA ILE A 490 -19.08 -47.68 0.71
C ILE A 490 -19.27 -46.85 1.97
N ALA A 491 -18.24 -46.09 2.36
CA ALA A 491 -18.35 -45.10 3.41
C ALA A 491 -19.02 -43.84 2.85
N ILE A 492 -20.10 -43.41 3.51
CA ILE A 492 -20.85 -42.19 3.21
C ILE A 492 -20.84 -41.34 4.49
N ASP A 493 -20.29 -40.13 4.43
CA ASP A 493 -20.14 -39.24 5.60
C ASP A 493 -19.45 -39.95 6.79
N GLY A 494 -18.44 -40.80 6.50
CA GLY A 494 -17.71 -41.59 7.49
C GLY A 494 -18.45 -42.80 8.06
N LYS A 495 -19.65 -43.14 7.55
CA LYS A 495 -20.42 -44.33 7.96
C LYS A 495 -20.44 -45.37 6.86
N GLU A 496 -20.20 -46.62 7.20
CA GLU A 496 -20.19 -47.72 6.24
C GLU A 496 -21.60 -48.20 5.85
N TYR A 497 -21.82 -48.36 4.55
CA TYR A 497 -23.03 -48.93 3.97
C TYR A 497 -22.66 -50.09 3.05
N GLY A 498 -23.15 -51.30 3.35
CA GLY A 498 -23.08 -52.43 2.43
C GLY A 498 -24.06 -52.21 1.27
N LEU A 499 -23.54 -52.01 0.06
CA LEU A 499 -24.32 -51.70 -1.14
C LEU A 499 -24.16 -52.78 -2.21
N ARG A 500 -25.26 -53.05 -2.92
CA ARG A 500 -25.36 -54.12 -3.89
C ARG A 500 -26.15 -53.67 -5.12
N GLY A 501 -25.62 -53.87 -6.32
CA GLY A 501 -26.24 -53.40 -7.55
C GLY A 501 -25.89 -54.23 -8.78
N ARG A 502 -26.87 -54.45 -9.65
CA ARG A 502 -26.73 -55.21 -10.90
C ARG A 502 -26.57 -54.28 -12.10
N GLY A 503 -25.64 -54.59 -12.99
CA GLY A 503 -25.43 -53.87 -14.25
C GLY A 503 -24.85 -54.77 -15.34
N ASN A 504 -24.39 -54.17 -16.43
CA ASN A 504 -23.73 -54.89 -17.53
C ASN A 504 -22.19 -54.89 -17.39
N GLY A 505 -21.65 -53.95 -16.62
CA GLY A 505 -20.23 -53.80 -16.29
C GLY A 505 -20.02 -52.90 -15.05
N PRO A 506 -18.79 -52.81 -14.50
CA PRO A 506 -18.48 -52.22 -13.19
C PRO A 506 -19.20 -50.90 -12.87
N ILE A 507 -19.01 -49.88 -13.72
CA ILE A 507 -19.62 -48.55 -13.61
C ILE A 507 -21.15 -48.66 -13.47
N SER A 508 -21.81 -49.41 -14.36
CA SER A 508 -23.29 -49.56 -14.34
C SER A 508 -23.82 -50.35 -13.14
N SER A 509 -23.06 -51.31 -12.61
CA SER A 509 -23.44 -52.05 -11.40
C SER A 509 -23.30 -51.18 -10.15
N LEU A 510 -22.26 -50.35 -10.05
CA LEU A 510 -22.12 -49.37 -8.97
C LEU A 510 -23.17 -48.25 -9.06
N ALA A 511 -23.43 -47.69 -10.25
CA ALA A 511 -24.48 -46.69 -10.46
C ALA A 511 -25.87 -47.20 -10.03
N ASN A 512 -26.15 -48.48 -10.23
CA ASN A 512 -27.39 -49.10 -9.75
C ASN A 512 -27.36 -49.47 -8.26
N ALA A 513 -26.19 -49.64 -7.63
CA ALA A 513 -26.07 -49.81 -6.18
C ALA A 513 -26.33 -48.48 -5.43
N LEU A 514 -25.80 -47.37 -5.96
CA LEU A 514 -25.97 -46.02 -5.41
C LEU A 514 -27.44 -45.56 -5.37
N LYS A 515 -28.29 -46.07 -6.27
CA LYS A 515 -29.75 -45.85 -6.24
C LYS A 515 -30.38 -46.33 -4.92
N GLY A 516 -29.79 -47.34 -4.26
CA GLY A 516 -30.24 -47.84 -2.95
C GLY A 516 -30.06 -46.84 -1.79
N VAL A 517 -29.19 -45.85 -1.94
CA VAL A 517 -29.01 -44.73 -0.98
C VAL A 517 -29.55 -43.40 -1.51
N GLY A 518 -30.43 -43.45 -2.53
CA GLY A 518 -31.10 -42.27 -3.08
C GLY A 518 -30.32 -41.49 -4.15
N ILE A 519 -29.17 -42.02 -4.61
CA ILE A 519 -28.31 -41.35 -5.59
C ILE A 519 -28.56 -41.96 -6.97
N ASN A 520 -29.14 -41.16 -7.87
CA ASN A 520 -29.55 -41.61 -9.19
C ASN A 520 -28.80 -40.84 -10.28
N LEU A 521 -27.74 -41.46 -10.79
CA LEU A 521 -26.84 -40.93 -11.81
C LEU A 521 -26.88 -41.80 -13.06
N ASP A 522 -27.11 -41.18 -14.21
CA ASP A 522 -27.01 -41.81 -15.53
C ASP A 522 -25.73 -41.30 -16.22
N VAL A 523 -24.86 -42.24 -16.64
CA VAL A 523 -23.56 -41.93 -17.25
C VAL A 523 -23.74 -41.53 -18.72
N VAL A 524 -23.06 -40.46 -19.15
CA VAL A 524 -23.22 -39.81 -20.46
C VAL A 524 -21.96 -39.88 -21.33
N ASP A 525 -20.79 -39.58 -20.76
CA ASP A 525 -19.48 -39.69 -21.42
C ASP A 525 -18.48 -40.36 -20.47
N TYR A 526 -17.54 -41.11 -21.04
CA TYR A 526 -16.47 -41.82 -20.34
C TYR A 526 -15.21 -41.73 -21.19
N LYS A 527 -14.10 -41.28 -20.59
CA LYS A 527 -12.79 -41.25 -21.22
C LYS A 527 -11.71 -41.67 -20.26
N GLU A 528 -10.62 -42.20 -20.80
CA GLU A 528 -9.52 -42.75 -20.02
C GLU A 528 -8.20 -42.64 -20.80
N HIS A 529 -7.10 -42.41 -20.09
CA HIS A 529 -5.75 -42.55 -20.63
C HIS A 529 -4.75 -42.95 -19.54
N SER A 530 -3.58 -43.42 -19.97
CA SER A 530 -2.40 -43.66 -19.13
C SER A 530 -1.68 -42.36 -18.77
N ILE A 531 -1.35 -42.16 -17.50
CA ILE A 531 -0.35 -41.17 -17.04
C ILE A 531 0.97 -41.88 -16.69
N ASN A 532 2.11 -41.23 -16.94
CA ASN A 532 3.43 -41.87 -16.91
C ASN A 532 4.26 -41.33 -15.74
N SER A 533 4.30 -42.07 -14.63
CA SER A 533 5.19 -41.70 -13.53
C SER A 533 6.66 -41.80 -13.97
N THR A 534 7.27 -40.63 -14.17
CA THR A 534 8.65 -40.36 -14.61
C THR A 534 8.95 -40.54 -16.12
N SER A 535 9.89 -39.71 -16.59
CA SER A 535 10.37 -39.63 -17.98
C SER A 535 11.34 -40.74 -18.39
N THR A 536 11.58 -41.74 -17.52
CA THR A 536 12.46 -42.89 -17.76
C THR A 536 11.65 -44.16 -17.92
N GLY A 537 11.20 -44.44 -19.13
CA GLY A 537 10.17 -45.46 -19.39
C GLY A 537 10.61 -46.92 -19.20
N THR A 538 10.00 -47.60 -18.22
CA THR A 538 9.78 -49.05 -18.21
C THR A 538 8.38 -49.35 -17.67
N GLY A 539 7.56 -50.06 -18.47
CA GLY A 539 6.10 -50.13 -18.26
C GLY A 539 5.65 -51.12 -17.19
N SER A 540 5.75 -50.77 -15.90
CA SER A 540 5.17 -51.54 -14.78
C SER A 540 4.46 -50.72 -13.69
N GLN A 541 4.49 -49.38 -13.75
CA GLN A 541 3.82 -48.48 -12.79
C GLN A 541 3.01 -47.37 -13.49
N VAL A 542 2.30 -47.75 -14.56
CA VAL A 542 1.39 -46.86 -15.30
C VAL A 542 0.06 -46.76 -14.55
N LYS A 543 -0.44 -45.53 -14.35
CA LYS A 543 -1.76 -45.29 -13.74
C LYS A 543 -2.78 -44.91 -14.82
N ALA A 544 -4.03 -45.34 -14.63
CA ALA A 544 -5.16 -44.98 -15.48
C ALA A 544 -5.88 -43.77 -14.89
N ALA A 545 -5.91 -42.67 -15.64
CA ALA A 545 -6.72 -41.48 -15.34
C ALA A 545 -8.05 -41.58 -16.08
N THR A 546 -9.15 -41.69 -15.32
CA THR A 546 -10.51 -41.92 -15.83
C THR A 546 -11.41 -40.72 -15.56
N TYR A 547 -12.19 -40.30 -16.55
CA TYR A 547 -13.10 -39.16 -16.49
C TYR A 547 -14.52 -39.61 -16.83
N ILE A 548 -15.49 -39.29 -15.97
CA ILE A 548 -16.90 -39.67 -16.16
C ILE A 548 -17.78 -38.42 -16.07
N GLU A 549 -18.65 -38.23 -17.08
CA GLU A 549 -19.76 -37.29 -17.01
C GLU A 549 -21.06 -38.05 -16.67
N CYS A 550 -21.79 -37.59 -15.66
CA CYS A 550 -23.12 -38.06 -15.31
C CYS A 550 -24.16 -36.95 -15.43
N ILE A 551 -25.40 -37.32 -15.73
CA ILE A 551 -26.59 -36.49 -15.46
C ILE A 551 -27.33 -37.09 -14.26
N ALA A 552 -27.78 -36.24 -13.35
CA ALA A 552 -28.62 -36.67 -12.24
C ALA A 552 -30.09 -36.75 -12.65
N ALA A 553 -30.72 -37.91 -12.41
CA ALA A 553 -32.07 -38.21 -12.90
C ALA A 553 -33.11 -37.18 -12.41
N GLY A 554 -33.91 -36.67 -13.34
CA GLY A 554 -34.89 -35.60 -13.07
C GLY A 554 -34.30 -34.19 -13.09
N THR A 555 -33.05 -34.01 -13.52
CA THR A 555 -32.43 -32.69 -13.74
C THR A 555 -31.73 -32.62 -15.11
N SER A 556 -31.37 -31.42 -15.56
CA SER A 556 -30.46 -31.18 -16.68
C SER A 556 -29.00 -31.00 -16.24
N GLN A 557 -28.69 -31.24 -14.97
CA GLN A 557 -27.40 -30.96 -14.37
C GLN A 557 -26.39 -32.06 -14.71
N LYS A 558 -25.37 -31.68 -15.48
CA LYS A 558 -24.16 -32.48 -15.74
C LYS A 558 -23.18 -32.32 -14.57
N VAL A 559 -22.69 -33.43 -14.05
CA VAL A 559 -21.60 -33.48 -13.06
C VAL A 559 -20.44 -34.30 -13.62
N TRP A 560 -19.22 -33.95 -13.21
CA TRP A 560 -18.01 -34.66 -13.61
C TRP A 560 -17.31 -35.23 -12.38
N GLY A 561 -16.72 -36.41 -12.56
CA GLY A 561 -15.80 -37.03 -11.62
C GLY A 561 -14.54 -37.51 -12.32
N VAL A 562 -13.44 -37.54 -11.57
CA VAL A 562 -12.11 -37.97 -12.02
C VAL A 562 -11.65 -39.07 -11.08
N GLY A 563 -11.00 -40.10 -11.63
CA GLY A 563 -10.35 -41.17 -10.87
C GLY A 563 -8.94 -41.37 -11.38
N ILE A 564 -8.02 -41.73 -10.48
CA ILE A 564 -6.64 -42.08 -10.82
C ILE A 564 -6.27 -43.31 -10.00
N HIS A 565 -6.00 -44.44 -10.66
CA HIS A 565 -5.59 -45.68 -9.98
C HIS A 565 -4.75 -46.58 -10.90
N GLU A 566 -4.05 -47.56 -10.32
CA GLU A 566 -3.26 -48.56 -11.06
C GLU A 566 -4.15 -49.63 -11.70
N ASP A 567 -5.26 -49.99 -11.03
CA ASP A 567 -6.36 -50.74 -11.65
C ASP A 567 -7.37 -49.79 -12.32
N VAL A 568 -7.55 -49.99 -13.64
CA VAL A 568 -8.57 -49.35 -14.49
C VAL A 568 -9.98 -49.48 -13.91
N VAL A 569 -10.34 -50.66 -13.39
CA VAL A 569 -11.68 -50.87 -12.83
C VAL A 569 -11.87 -49.97 -11.62
N GLN A 570 -10.98 -50.03 -10.64
CA GLN A 570 -11.01 -49.17 -9.45
C GLN A 570 -10.97 -47.67 -9.81
N SER A 571 -10.17 -47.25 -10.80
CA SER A 571 -10.14 -45.86 -11.28
C SER A 571 -11.52 -45.41 -11.79
N SER A 572 -12.20 -46.25 -12.58
CA SER A 572 -13.57 -45.99 -13.06
C SER A 572 -14.63 -45.96 -11.94
N LEU A 573 -14.44 -46.72 -10.85
CA LEU A 573 -15.31 -46.66 -9.68
C LEU A 573 -15.08 -45.36 -8.89
N ILE A 574 -13.82 -44.98 -8.65
CA ILE A 574 -13.45 -43.70 -7.99
C ILE A 574 -14.03 -42.51 -8.77
N ALA A 575 -13.87 -42.49 -10.10
CA ALA A 575 -14.45 -41.44 -10.95
C ALA A 575 -15.97 -41.30 -10.79
N LEU A 576 -16.70 -42.42 -10.68
CA LEU A 576 -18.15 -42.41 -10.46
C LEU A 576 -18.54 -41.92 -9.04
N LEU A 577 -17.74 -42.24 -8.02
CA LEU A 577 -17.95 -41.77 -6.64
C LEU A 577 -17.57 -40.29 -6.45
N GLY A 578 -16.57 -39.80 -7.19
CA GLY A 578 -16.28 -38.37 -7.30
C GLY A 578 -17.43 -37.61 -7.95
N ALA A 579 -18.00 -38.14 -9.04
CA ALA A 579 -19.20 -37.58 -9.68
C ALA A 579 -20.42 -37.57 -8.74
N ALA A 580 -20.58 -38.61 -7.89
CA ALA A 580 -21.62 -38.64 -6.87
C ALA A 580 -21.40 -37.60 -5.75
N SER A 581 -20.16 -37.42 -5.31
CA SER A 581 -19.79 -36.38 -4.32
C SER A 581 -20.12 -34.98 -4.86
N ASN A 582 -19.72 -34.70 -6.10
CA ASN A 582 -20.03 -33.43 -6.79
C ASN A 582 -21.53 -33.23 -7.08
N PHE A 583 -22.33 -34.29 -7.19
CA PHE A 583 -23.77 -34.14 -7.30
C PHE A 583 -24.40 -33.70 -5.97
N VAL A 584 -24.16 -34.40 -4.86
CA VAL A 584 -24.91 -34.14 -3.62
C VAL A 584 -24.53 -32.79 -2.98
N LEU A 585 -23.33 -32.25 -3.23
CA LEU A 585 -22.97 -30.89 -2.82
C LEU A 585 -23.89 -29.80 -3.41
N SER A 586 -24.60 -30.07 -4.51
CA SER A 586 -25.59 -29.15 -5.09
C SER A 586 -26.99 -29.19 -4.45
N ARG A 587 -27.19 -29.98 -3.38
CA ARG A 587 -28.45 -30.02 -2.60
C ARG A 587 -28.18 -30.17 -1.09
N PRO A 588 -28.49 -29.16 -0.25
CA PRO A 588 -28.45 -29.32 1.20
C PRO A 588 -29.63 -30.20 1.69
N GLY A 589 -29.41 -31.51 1.76
CA GLY A 589 -30.37 -32.48 2.28
C GLY A 589 -29.75 -33.84 2.52
N SER A 590 -29.86 -34.34 3.76
CA SER A 590 -29.34 -35.66 4.15
C SER A 590 -30.07 -36.81 3.44
N PRO A 591 -29.41 -37.95 3.14
CA PRO A 591 -30.04 -39.07 2.46
C PRO A 591 -31.20 -39.67 3.28
N VAL A 592 -32.38 -39.73 2.66
CA VAL A 592 -33.62 -40.17 3.33
C VAL A 592 -33.74 -41.70 3.30
N LEU A 593 -33.38 -42.34 4.41
CA LEU A 593 -33.67 -43.75 4.66
C LEU A 593 -35.15 -43.93 5.03
N SER A 594 -35.93 -44.57 4.18
CA SER A 594 -37.35 -44.83 4.42
C SER A 594 -37.60 -45.89 5.50
N LYS A 595 -38.53 -45.63 6.42
CA LYS A 595 -39.14 -46.63 7.31
C LYS A 595 -40.67 -46.69 7.14
N SER A 596 -41.24 -47.84 7.44
CA SER A 596 -42.64 -48.22 7.13
C SER A 596 -43.70 -47.50 7.97
N SER A 597 -44.87 -47.27 7.36
CA SER A 597 -46.04 -46.59 7.96
C SER A 597 -47.01 -47.53 8.69
N PRO A 598 -47.98 -46.98 9.46
CA PRO A 598 -49.38 -47.07 9.01
C PRO A 598 -50.30 -45.85 9.34
N LYS A 599 -51.32 -45.64 8.48
CA LYS A 599 -52.76 -45.22 8.68
C LYS A 599 -53.16 -44.54 10.03
N ARG A 600 -54.08 -43.55 10.18
CA ARG A 600 -55.12 -42.80 9.38
C ARG A 600 -55.67 -41.65 10.30
N VAL A 601 -56.61 -40.71 10.05
CA VAL A 601 -57.48 -40.15 8.96
C VAL A 601 -57.95 -38.71 9.40
N PRO A 602 -58.55 -37.81 8.58
CA PRO A 602 -58.69 -36.37 8.92
C PRO A 602 -60.14 -35.80 9.05
N SER A 603 -60.25 -34.51 9.44
CA SER A 603 -61.44 -33.62 9.37
C SER A 603 -61.00 -32.14 9.21
N GLN A 604 -61.39 -31.42 8.14
CA GLN A 604 -62.45 -30.37 8.09
C GLN A 604 -62.26 -29.18 9.06
N GLU A 605 -61.97 -27.95 8.60
CA GLU A 605 -62.78 -26.95 7.82
C GLU A 605 -63.61 -26.00 8.71
N LEU A 606 -63.35 -24.67 8.62
CA LEU A 606 -64.34 -23.65 8.21
C LEU A 606 -63.77 -22.21 8.19
N ASN A 607 -64.41 -21.33 7.42
CA ASN A 607 -64.16 -19.88 7.34
C ASN A 607 -65.17 -19.09 8.22
N LEU A 608 -64.92 -17.80 8.52
CA LEU A 608 -65.67 -16.66 7.93
C LEU A 608 -65.40 -15.27 8.56
N ASN A 609 -65.45 -14.26 7.67
CA ASN A 609 -65.41 -12.79 7.77
C ASN A 609 -66.12 -12.07 8.95
N GLY A 610 -65.70 -10.82 9.24
CA GLY A 610 -66.52 -9.82 9.98
C GLY A 610 -65.91 -8.41 10.13
N ASN A 611 -66.49 -7.40 9.47
CA ASN A 611 -66.02 -5.99 9.45
C ASN A 611 -66.33 -5.16 10.71
N GLY A 612 -65.58 -4.08 10.97
CA GLY A 612 -65.96 -2.97 11.88
C GLY A 612 -65.01 -1.75 11.80
N VAL A 613 -65.54 -0.51 11.77
CA VAL A 613 -64.79 0.76 11.60
C VAL A 613 -65.50 1.93 12.32
N LYS A 614 -64.76 3.02 12.68
CA LYS A 614 -65.16 4.38 13.19
C LYS A 614 -65.02 4.62 14.70
N ASN A 615 -64.74 5.82 15.25
CA ASN A 615 -64.09 7.09 14.79
C ASN A 615 -63.83 8.03 16.02
N ALA A 616 -63.30 9.25 15.78
CA ALA A 616 -63.29 10.47 16.65
C ALA A 616 -62.21 10.52 17.77
N ASP A 617 -61.27 11.50 17.83
CA ASP A 617 -61.32 12.99 17.97
C ASP A 617 -61.36 13.44 19.46
N SER A 618 -60.66 14.49 19.95
CA SER A 618 -59.90 15.63 19.36
C SER A 618 -58.65 15.97 20.25
N ASN A 619 -58.01 17.15 20.45
CA ASN A 619 -58.26 18.59 20.17
C ASN A 619 -56.94 19.43 20.15
N THR A 620 -56.96 20.72 20.57
CA THR A 620 -55.92 21.76 20.36
C THR A 620 -55.55 22.54 21.64
N ILE A 621 -54.39 23.24 21.68
CA ILE A 621 -54.17 24.60 22.27
C ILE A 621 -52.75 25.13 21.95
N THR A 622 -52.55 26.47 22.01
CA THR A 622 -51.33 27.20 21.57
C THR A 622 -50.81 28.24 22.60
N SER A 623 -49.53 28.63 22.50
CA SER A 623 -48.95 29.87 23.08
C SER A 623 -47.69 30.33 22.32
N GLN A 624 -47.19 31.56 22.57
CA GLN A 624 -46.11 32.22 21.80
C GLN A 624 -45.22 33.16 22.68
N LEU A 625 -44.14 33.68 22.06
CA LEU A 625 -43.31 34.87 22.41
C LEU A 625 -42.14 34.66 23.42
N PRO A 626 -41.04 35.45 23.34
CA PRO A 626 -40.42 36.10 22.15
C PRO A 626 -38.86 36.00 22.11
N ASP A 627 -38.24 36.72 21.16
CA ASP A 627 -36.86 36.63 20.68
C ASP A 627 -35.74 37.19 21.59
N THR A 628 -34.49 36.79 21.30
CA THR A 628 -33.29 37.65 21.35
C THR A 628 -32.34 37.31 20.18
N HIS A 629 -31.57 38.30 19.69
CA HIS A 629 -30.72 38.16 18.49
C HIS A 629 -29.26 37.77 18.80
N ALA A 630 -28.63 37.01 17.88
CA ALA A 630 -27.18 36.89 17.74
C ALA A 630 -26.77 36.84 16.26
N TYR A 631 -25.54 37.29 15.99
CA TYR A 631 -24.93 37.60 14.68
C TYR A 631 -25.12 36.59 13.54
N SER A 632 -25.31 37.12 12.33
CA SER A 632 -25.30 36.35 11.08
C SER A 632 -23.87 36.14 10.55
N VAL A 633 -23.46 34.88 10.42
CA VAL A 633 -22.45 34.46 9.44
C VAL A 633 -23.16 34.18 8.12
N ASP A 634 -22.55 34.54 6.98
CA ASP A 634 -23.22 34.47 5.68
C ASP A 634 -23.62 33.05 5.28
N LYS A 635 -24.89 32.91 4.90
CA LYS A 635 -25.51 31.62 4.56
C LYS A 635 -25.22 31.24 3.11
N MET A 636 -24.12 30.50 2.88
CA MET A 636 -24.10 29.61 1.71
C MET A 636 -25.12 28.46 1.93
N PRO A 637 -26.03 28.20 0.98
CA PRO A 637 -27.06 27.17 1.13
C PRO A 637 -26.50 25.77 0.87
N ILE A 638 -26.26 24.98 1.93
CA ILE A 638 -25.96 23.55 1.82
C ILE A 638 -27.28 22.80 1.49
N THR A 639 -27.63 22.78 0.20
CA THR A 639 -28.95 22.31 -0.31
C THR A 639 -28.87 21.15 -1.31
N SER A 640 -27.83 20.32 -1.24
CA SER A 640 -27.87 18.99 -1.87
C SER A 640 -27.71 17.87 -0.85
N ILE A 641 -28.68 16.95 -0.88
CA ILE A 641 -28.51 15.57 -0.44
C ILE A 641 -27.41 14.95 -1.32
N SER A 642 -26.48 14.21 -0.73
CA SER A 642 -25.36 13.58 -1.44
C SER A 642 -25.41 12.05 -1.32
N CYS A 643 -24.85 11.36 -2.31
CA CYS A 643 -24.68 9.92 -2.29
C CYS A 643 -23.65 9.52 -1.22
N ALA A 644 -24.01 8.55 -0.37
CA ALA A 644 -23.18 8.06 0.72
C ALA A 644 -21.86 7.41 0.25
N LEU A 645 -21.83 6.79 -0.94
CA LEU A 645 -20.63 6.14 -1.47
C LEU A 645 -19.65 7.12 -2.16
N CYS A 646 -20.14 8.03 -3.00
CA CYS A 646 -19.30 8.83 -3.91
C CYS A 646 -19.31 10.34 -3.64
N GLY A 647 -19.97 10.79 -2.56
CA GLY A 647 -20.12 12.19 -2.13
C GLY A 647 -20.91 13.12 -3.07
N SER A 648 -21.21 12.67 -4.28
CA SER A 648 -21.82 13.47 -5.33
C SER A 648 -23.28 13.81 -5.03
N GLY A 649 -23.70 15.02 -5.37
CA GLY A 649 -25.07 15.49 -5.14
C GLY A 649 -26.13 14.68 -5.89
N ILE A 650 -27.29 14.48 -5.25
CA ILE A 650 -28.49 13.94 -5.87
C ILE A 650 -29.26 15.10 -6.49
N LEU A 651 -29.29 15.10 -7.83
CA LEU A 651 -29.76 16.22 -8.64
C LEU A 651 -31.23 16.06 -9.03
N ASP A 652 -31.87 17.19 -9.32
CA ASP A 652 -33.27 17.21 -9.72
C ASP A 652 -33.53 16.54 -11.07
N ALA A 653 -34.72 15.96 -11.20
CA ALA A 653 -35.20 15.40 -12.45
C ALA A 653 -35.17 16.44 -13.59
N GLY A 654 -34.69 16.04 -14.76
CA GLY A 654 -34.73 16.85 -16.00
C GLY A 654 -33.72 18.00 -16.10
N GLN A 655 -32.59 17.96 -15.38
CA GLN A 655 -31.53 18.97 -15.50
C GLN A 655 -30.09 18.42 -15.46
N SER A 656 -29.90 17.11 -15.47
CA SER A 656 -28.62 16.44 -15.22
C SER A 656 -28.43 15.15 -16.04
N LEU A 657 -27.20 14.64 -16.06
CA LEU A 657 -26.88 13.30 -16.57
C LEU A 657 -27.77 12.25 -15.88
N GLY A 658 -28.41 11.38 -16.65
CA GLY A 658 -29.56 10.56 -16.21
C GLY A 658 -29.33 9.56 -15.07
N TRP A 659 -28.09 9.41 -14.59
CA TRP A 659 -27.74 8.63 -13.40
C TRP A 659 -27.75 9.46 -12.10
N MET A 660 -27.42 10.75 -12.15
CA MET A 660 -27.24 11.62 -10.97
C MET A 660 -28.55 11.99 -10.26
N SER A 661 -29.68 11.75 -10.90
CA SER A 661 -31.04 12.02 -10.41
C SER A 661 -31.82 10.77 -9.98
N ARG A 662 -31.19 9.58 -10.03
CA ARG A 662 -31.77 8.29 -9.65
C ARG A 662 -30.98 7.67 -8.52
N PHE A 663 -31.66 7.27 -7.44
CA PHE A 663 -31.02 6.71 -6.25
C PHE A 663 -31.89 5.63 -5.59
N ARG A 664 -31.31 4.93 -4.62
CA ARG A 664 -31.97 4.12 -3.60
C ARG A 664 -31.51 4.59 -2.22
N THR A 665 -32.16 4.14 -1.17
CA THR A 665 -31.83 4.51 0.21
C THR A 665 -31.87 3.29 1.11
N VAL A 666 -30.85 3.14 1.96
CA VAL A 666 -30.88 2.21 3.10
C VAL A 666 -31.36 3.00 4.31
N TYR A 667 -32.52 2.65 4.86
CA TYR A 667 -33.22 3.42 5.89
C TYR A 667 -33.74 2.57 7.05
N ALA A 668 -33.85 3.17 8.23
CA ALA A 668 -34.60 2.61 9.36
C ALA A 668 -35.93 3.36 9.54
N LEU A 669 -36.94 2.66 10.07
CA LEU A 669 -38.27 3.21 10.38
C LEU A 669 -38.42 3.63 11.86
N ASP A 670 -37.45 3.26 12.70
CA ASP A 670 -37.45 3.45 14.14
C ASP A 670 -36.21 4.26 14.61
N ARG A 671 -36.23 4.67 15.89
CA ARG A 671 -35.05 5.30 16.53
C ARG A 671 -34.01 4.27 16.95
N THR A 672 -34.48 3.09 17.36
CA THR A 672 -33.68 1.91 17.72
C THR A 672 -32.81 1.39 16.57
N SER A 673 -33.19 1.66 15.31
CA SER A 673 -32.47 1.22 14.11
C SER A 673 -32.41 -0.30 13.96
N ALA A 674 -33.38 -1.03 14.52
CA ALA A 674 -33.28 -2.48 14.70
C ALA A 674 -33.49 -3.28 13.41
N SER A 675 -33.94 -2.63 12.33
CA SER A 675 -34.01 -3.22 10.99
C SER A 675 -33.86 -2.18 9.88
N ALA A 676 -32.73 -2.23 9.18
CA ALA A 676 -32.49 -1.47 7.96
C ALA A 676 -33.22 -2.08 6.75
N SER A 677 -33.89 -1.24 5.97
CA SER A 677 -34.64 -1.59 4.77
C SER A 677 -34.09 -0.87 3.54
N LEU A 678 -34.21 -1.48 2.35
CA LEU A 678 -33.81 -0.89 1.08
C LEU A 678 -35.04 -0.32 0.35
N SER A 679 -34.93 0.92 -0.11
CA SER A 679 -35.98 1.56 -0.89
C SER A 679 -36.06 1.04 -2.34
N GLY A 680 -37.22 1.24 -2.97
CA GLY A 680 -37.33 1.25 -4.42
C GLY A 680 -36.62 2.45 -5.05
N LEU A 681 -36.98 2.77 -6.30
CA LEU A 681 -36.33 3.81 -7.07
C LEU A 681 -36.78 5.22 -6.64
N GLY A 682 -35.85 6.00 -6.09
CA GLY A 682 -36.09 7.39 -5.70
C GLY A 682 -35.87 8.40 -6.84
N LYS A 683 -36.58 9.53 -6.78
CA LYS A 683 -36.37 10.73 -7.62
C LYS A 683 -36.49 11.99 -6.75
N ARG A 684 -35.69 13.03 -7.05
CA ARG A 684 -35.79 14.35 -6.40
C ARG A 684 -36.74 15.27 -7.19
N LEU A 685 -37.64 15.94 -6.48
CA LEU A 685 -38.64 16.84 -7.05
C LEU A 685 -38.32 18.31 -6.70
N ARG A 686 -38.31 19.18 -7.72
CA ARG A 686 -37.62 20.49 -7.76
C ARG A 686 -37.95 21.57 -6.72
N LEU A 687 -38.96 21.41 -5.85
CA LEU A 687 -39.59 22.56 -5.20
C LEU A 687 -39.75 22.51 -3.67
N GLU A 688 -39.53 21.37 -2.99
CA GLU A 688 -39.82 21.26 -1.55
C GLU A 688 -38.76 20.52 -0.72
N ASP A 689 -37.57 20.26 -1.27
CA ASP A 689 -36.57 19.30 -0.73
C ASP A 689 -37.10 17.87 -0.47
N LYS A 690 -38.34 17.59 -0.91
CA LYS A 690 -38.98 16.28 -0.81
C LYS A 690 -38.46 15.32 -1.88
N ILE A 691 -38.37 14.06 -1.45
CA ILE A 691 -38.07 12.91 -2.27
C ILE A 691 -39.28 11.98 -2.26
N SER A 692 -39.69 11.51 -3.43
CA SER A 692 -40.61 10.38 -3.55
C SER A 692 -39.83 9.12 -3.90
N ILE A 693 -40.21 8.00 -3.29
CA ILE A 693 -39.59 6.69 -3.52
C ILE A 693 -40.68 5.62 -3.57
N THR A 694 -40.69 4.83 -4.64
CA THR A 694 -41.61 3.69 -4.79
C THR A 694 -41.24 2.58 -3.80
N SER A 695 -42.22 1.78 -3.35
CA SER A 695 -41.90 0.51 -2.67
C SER A 695 -41.33 -0.52 -3.67
N LEU A 696 -40.64 -1.55 -3.17
CA LEU A 696 -40.16 -2.66 -4.00
C LEU A 696 -41.30 -3.50 -4.62
N GLU A 697 -42.51 -3.41 -4.05
CA GLU A 697 -43.72 -4.14 -4.49
C GLU A 697 -44.54 -3.37 -5.54
N GLY A 698 -44.06 -2.22 -6.02
CA GLY A 698 -44.63 -1.52 -7.18
C GLY A 698 -45.89 -0.69 -6.90
N GLN A 699 -46.27 -0.50 -5.63
CA GLN A 699 -47.23 0.55 -5.29
C GLN A 699 -46.53 1.92 -5.21
N GLU A 700 -47.12 2.93 -5.85
CA GLU A 700 -46.77 4.34 -5.61
C GLU A 700 -47.33 4.81 -4.27
N THR A 701 -46.77 4.28 -3.19
CA THR A 701 -46.93 4.84 -1.85
C THR A 701 -46.08 6.09 -1.74
N ASP A 702 -46.68 7.27 -1.63
CA ASP A 702 -46.00 8.54 -1.30
C ASP A 702 -45.52 8.55 0.17
N VAL A 703 -44.61 7.63 0.49
CA VAL A 703 -43.85 7.67 1.74
C VAL A 703 -42.79 8.75 1.57
N GLY A 704 -43.13 9.98 1.95
CA GLY A 704 -42.26 11.15 1.89
C GLY A 704 -41.08 11.04 2.86
N ILE A 705 -40.10 10.21 2.55
CA ILE A 705 -38.85 10.08 3.31
C ILE A 705 -38.10 11.41 3.21
N THR A 706 -38.21 12.19 4.28
CA THR A 706 -37.64 13.54 4.37
C THR A 706 -36.24 13.43 4.95
N PHE A 707 -35.24 13.49 4.07
CA PHE A 707 -33.82 13.42 4.45
C PHE A 707 -33.46 14.64 5.27
N MET A 708 -32.88 14.42 6.46
CA MET A 708 -32.41 15.52 7.29
C MET A 708 -31.22 16.20 6.61
N ARG A 709 -31.25 17.55 6.56
CA ARG A 709 -30.04 18.34 6.28
C ARG A 709 -28.99 17.97 7.33
N THR A 710 -27.76 17.71 6.92
CA THR A 710 -26.78 16.93 7.70
C THR A 710 -26.50 17.52 9.08
N ALA A 711 -27.02 16.84 10.10
CA ALA A 711 -26.70 17.02 11.50
C ALA A 711 -27.00 15.69 12.24
N PHE A 712 -25.98 14.85 12.47
CA PHE A 712 -26.14 13.67 13.31
C PHE A 712 -26.23 14.11 14.78
N GLY A 713 -27.32 13.76 15.45
CA GLY A 713 -27.59 14.10 16.85
C GLY A 713 -29.09 14.15 17.13
N GLU A 714 -29.50 13.93 18.38
CA GLU A 714 -30.91 14.04 18.75
C GLU A 714 -31.37 15.51 18.79
N GLY A 715 -32.17 15.95 17.81
CA GLY A 715 -32.75 17.30 17.85
C GLY A 715 -33.71 17.64 16.70
N SER A 716 -33.42 17.22 15.47
CA SER A 716 -34.15 17.67 14.29
C SER A 716 -35.45 16.87 14.05
N ARG A 717 -36.60 17.48 14.35
CA ARG A 717 -37.91 17.04 13.81
C ARG A 717 -38.18 17.74 12.47
N VAL A 718 -38.76 17.02 11.51
CA VAL A 718 -39.46 17.63 10.35
C VAL A 718 -40.92 17.18 10.36
N ILE A 719 -41.81 18.07 9.92
CA ILE A 719 -43.26 17.96 10.11
C ILE A 719 -43.91 17.59 8.77
N THR A 720 -44.35 16.33 8.60
CA THR A 720 -45.42 15.96 7.65
C THR A 720 -45.88 14.51 7.82
N GLY A 721 -47.06 14.31 8.41
CA GLY A 721 -48.05 13.25 8.09
C GLY A 721 -47.72 11.74 8.19
N GLY A 722 -46.47 11.29 8.19
CA GLY A 722 -46.11 9.87 8.02
C GLY A 722 -45.05 9.34 8.98
N PRO A 723 -44.76 8.02 8.95
CA PRO A 723 -43.72 7.41 9.79
C PRO A 723 -42.34 7.98 9.44
N SER A 724 -41.60 8.39 10.47
CA SER A 724 -40.35 9.17 10.32
C SER A 724 -39.14 8.29 9.98
N ALA A 725 -39.04 7.86 8.73
CA ALA A 725 -37.89 7.14 8.21
C ALA A 725 -36.65 8.04 8.09
N TRP A 726 -35.46 7.48 8.34
CA TRP A 726 -34.18 8.16 8.13
C TRP A 726 -33.14 7.18 7.56
N GLY A 727 -32.20 7.66 6.75
CA GLY A 727 -31.22 6.79 6.12
C GLY A 727 -30.31 7.42 5.08
N PHE A 728 -29.48 6.56 4.48
CA PHE A 728 -28.35 6.91 3.63
C PHE A 728 -28.71 6.65 2.16
N PRO A 729 -28.73 7.69 1.30
CA PRO A 729 -29.06 7.52 -0.11
C PRO A 729 -27.80 7.21 -0.94
N PHE A 730 -27.95 6.33 -1.92
CA PHE A 730 -26.92 5.90 -2.86
C PHE A 730 -27.44 6.12 -4.29
N HIS A 731 -26.68 6.79 -5.17
CA HIS A 731 -27.02 6.82 -6.60
C HIS A 731 -27.24 5.41 -7.12
N CYS A 732 -28.15 5.20 -8.07
CA CYS A 732 -28.44 3.85 -8.57
C CYS A 732 -27.18 3.17 -9.10
N SER A 733 -26.33 3.88 -9.85
CA SER A 733 -25.04 3.34 -10.31
C SER A 733 -24.14 2.92 -9.14
N CYS A 734 -24.05 3.70 -8.06
CA CYS A 734 -23.29 3.35 -6.86
C CYS A 734 -23.87 2.15 -6.11
N TRP A 735 -25.20 2.01 -6.08
CA TRP A 735 -25.87 0.85 -5.48
C TRP A 735 -25.69 -0.43 -6.30
N GLU A 736 -25.82 -0.34 -7.63
CA GLU A 736 -25.59 -1.48 -8.50
C GLU A 736 -24.10 -1.88 -8.56
N LEU A 737 -23.16 -0.92 -8.42
CA LEU A 737 -21.73 -1.21 -8.21
C LEU A 737 -21.50 -1.96 -6.90
N LEU A 738 -22.02 -1.46 -5.77
CA LEU A 738 -21.85 -2.10 -4.46
C LEU A 738 -22.42 -3.53 -4.40
N LYS A 739 -23.47 -3.83 -5.18
CA LYS A 739 -23.94 -5.21 -5.39
C LYS A 739 -23.05 -6.00 -6.34
N ALA A 740 -22.63 -5.43 -7.46
CA ALA A 740 -21.84 -6.14 -8.48
C ALA A 740 -20.41 -6.46 -8.00
N SER A 741 -19.89 -5.73 -7.02
CA SER A 741 -18.64 -6.06 -6.31
C SER A 741 -18.82 -7.13 -5.23
N SER A 742 -20.06 -7.44 -4.82
CA SER A 742 -20.38 -8.48 -3.83
C SER A 742 -20.51 -9.84 -4.54
N PRO A 743 -19.60 -10.82 -4.33
CA PRO A 743 -19.72 -12.17 -4.89
C PRO A 743 -20.98 -12.95 -4.45
N THR A 744 -21.77 -12.44 -3.52
CA THR A 744 -23.12 -12.98 -3.20
C THR A 744 -24.28 -12.25 -3.90
N ASP A 745 -24.03 -11.18 -4.68
CA ASP A 745 -25.02 -10.24 -5.22
C ASP A 745 -25.90 -9.56 -4.14
N TYR A 746 -25.51 -9.70 -2.86
CA TYR A 746 -26.33 -9.39 -1.69
C TYR A 746 -25.59 -8.48 -0.70
N VAL A 747 -26.09 -7.25 -0.56
CA VAL A 747 -25.60 -6.26 0.40
C VAL A 747 -26.39 -6.38 1.71
N HIS A 748 -25.73 -6.79 2.79
CA HIS A 748 -26.36 -6.89 4.11
C HIS A 748 -26.71 -5.51 4.67
N LEU A 749 -28.00 -5.15 4.55
CA LEU A 749 -28.50 -3.79 4.76
C LEU A 749 -28.20 -3.22 6.15
N GLN A 750 -28.29 -4.05 7.20
CA GLN A 750 -28.02 -3.63 8.58
C GLN A 750 -26.54 -3.27 8.77
N SER A 751 -25.62 -4.14 8.35
CA SER A 751 -24.17 -3.89 8.45
C SER A 751 -23.78 -2.63 7.68
N LEU A 752 -24.32 -2.42 6.47
CA LEU A 752 -24.07 -1.19 5.71
C LEU A 752 -24.65 0.05 6.40
N PHE A 753 -25.85 -0.04 7.00
CA PHE A 753 -26.47 1.07 7.72
C PHE A 753 -25.66 1.47 8.96
N ASP A 754 -25.17 0.50 9.73
CA ASP A 754 -24.40 0.74 10.94
C ASP A 754 -22.94 1.14 10.65
N LEU A 755 -22.35 0.63 9.57
CA LEU A 755 -21.12 1.14 8.97
C LEU A 755 -21.25 2.63 8.59
N CYS A 756 -22.33 3.00 7.88
CA CYS A 756 -22.63 4.39 7.56
C CYS A 756 -22.86 5.30 8.78
N ARG A 757 -23.05 4.75 9.98
CA ARG A 757 -23.13 5.50 11.25
C ARG A 757 -21.82 5.55 12.03
N SER A 758 -20.88 4.65 11.72
CA SER A 758 -19.53 4.62 12.31
C SER A 758 -18.60 5.69 11.75
N PHE A 759 -18.90 6.22 10.55
CA PHE A 759 -18.13 7.30 9.92
C PHE A 759 -18.69 8.70 10.23
N PRO A 760 -17.81 9.71 10.44
CA PRO A 760 -18.24 11.10 10.60
C PRO A 760 -18.81 11.68 9.29
N SER A 761 -19.46 12.84 9.37
CA SER A 761 -20.02 13.53 8.19
C SER A 761 -19.46 14.94 8.03
N ARG A 762 -18.99 15.29 6.82
CA ARG A 762 -18.57 16.66 6.44
C ARG A 762 -19.43 17.18 5.28
N GLY A 763 -19.92 18.41 5.39
CA GLY A 763 -20.48 19.18 4.25
C GLY A 763 -21.63 18.52 3.44
N GLY A 764 -22.40 17.60 4.04
CA GLY A 764 -23.45 16.83 3.35
C GLY A 764 -23.14 15.36 3.09
N THR A 765 -21.89 14.92 3.31
CA THR A 765 -21.35 13.63 2.86
C THR A 765 -20.76 12.84 4.05
N LEU A 766 -20.74 11.50 3.97
CA LEU A 766 -20.00 10.65 4.90
C LEU A 766 -18.49 10.67 4.58
N ASP A 767 -17.71 11.06 5.57
CA ASP A 767 -16.25 11.00 5.55
C ASP A 767 -15.81 9.58 5.96
N PHE A 768 -15.77 8.68 4.96
CA PHE A 768 -15.13 7.37 5.08
C PHE A 768 -13.59 7.45 5.25
N GLY A 769 -13.04 8.66 5.43
CA GLY A 769 -11.62 8.95 5.49
C GLY A 769 -11.06 9.69 4.27
N HIS A 770 -11.92 10.28 3.42
CA HIS A 770 -11.55 10.77 2.08
C HIS A 770 -11.76 12.29 1.89
N ASP A 771 -10.65 13.01 1.68
CA ASP A 771 -10.59 14.29 0.98
C ASP A 771 -9.91 14.14 -0.41
N TYR A 772 -9.38 12.95 -0.75
CA TYR A 772 -8.77 12.63 -2.06
C TYR A 772 -9.81 12.44 -3.18
N GLY A 773 -10.62 13.46 -3.44
CA GLY A 773 -11.46 13.53 -4.64
C GLY A 773 -12.64 12.56 -4.66
N SER A 774 -13.73 12.94 -4.00
CA SER A 774 -15.07 12.46 -4.35
C SER A 774 -15.38 12.76 -5.83
N LEU A 775 -16.28 11.98 -6.46
CA LEU A 775 -16.68 12.13 -7.88
C LEU A 775 -17.22 13.54 -8.25
N HIS A 776 -17.51 14.36 -7.24
CA HIS A 776 -17.61 15.80 -7.34
C HIS A 776 -16.71 16.42 -6.27
N HIS A 777 -15.81 17.34 -6.65
CA HIS A 777 -15.15 18.24 -5.70
C HIS A 777 -16.21 19.18 -5.08
N ARG A 778 -16.04 19.57 -3.81
CA ARG A 778 -16.98 20.47 -3.11
C ARG A 778 -16.22 21.57 -2.37
N GLU A 779 -16.13 22.74 -2.98
CA GLU A 779 -15.46 23.94 -2.43
C GLU A 779 -15.96 24.31 -1.01
N HIS A 780 -15.16 24.03 0.02
CA HIS A 780 -15.36 24.55 1.37
C HIS A 780 -14.05 24.93 2.07
N THR A 781 -13.55 26.12 1.72
CA THR A 781 -12.81 27.05 2.61
C THR A 781 -11.60 26.49 3.39
N GLY A 782 -10.50 26.24 2.68
CA GLY A 782 -9.31 27.08 2.91
C GLY A 782 -8.31 26.75 4.03
N PHE A 783 -8.29 25.54 4.58
CA PHE A 783 -7.23 25.11 5.51
C PHE A 783 -6.57 23.79 5.06
N PHE A 784 -5.31 23.89 4.63
CA PHE A 784 -4.51 22.86 3.96
C PHE A 784 -3.52 22.14 4.89
N TYR A 785 -4.00 21.37 5.88
CA TYR A 785 -3.10 20.81 6.88
C TYR A 785 -3.53 19.45 7.44
N PRO A 786 -2.60 18.52 7.75
CA PRO A 786 -2.89 17.43 8.66
C PRO A 786 -3.13 18.05 10.05
N PRO A 787 -4.20 17.73 10.78
CA PRO A 787 -4.55 18.52 11.96
C PRO A 787 -3.67 18.19 13.19
N PHE A 788 -2.92 17.07 13.20
CA PHE A 788 -1.80 16.76 14.12
C PHE A 788 -0.62 16.10 13.36
N PRO A 789 0.60 16.07 13.92
CA PRO A 789 1.69 15.22 13.44
C PRO A 789 1.30 13.73 13.40
N GLY A 790 1.83 13.02 12.40
CA GLY A 790 1.54 11.60 12.18
C GLY A 790 0.13 11.29 11.64
N GLU A 791 -0.49 12.26 10.97
CA GLU A 791 -1.72 12.10 10.20
C GLU A 791 -1.43 12.43 8.72
N GLU A 792 -1.96 11.63 7.78
CA GLU A 792 -1.73 11.82 6.34
C GLU A 792 -2.24 13.20 5.85
N ILE A 793 -1.48 13.85 4.97
CA ILE A 793 -1.85 15.17 4.41
C ILE A 793 -2.74 14.98 3.18
N LEU A 794 -4.06 15.10 3.34
CA LEU A 794 -4.97 15.14 2.19
C LEU A 794 -5.05 16.57 1.61
N MET A 795 -4.22 16.84 0.59
CA MET A 795 -4.10 18.16 -0.04
C MET A 795 -5.24 18.45 -1.04
N SER A 796 -6.31 19.11 -0.57
CA SER A 796 -7.50 19.48 -1.36
C SER A 796 -7.29 20.74 -2.24
N HIS A 797 -6.37 20.66 -3.19
CA HIS A 797 -5.96 21.79 -4.06
C HIS A 797 -7.08 22.43 -4.88
N GLU A 798 -7.50 23.64 -4.49
CA GLU A 798 -8.35 24.51 -5.31
C GLU A 798 -7.77 25.92 -5.46
N ASN A 799 -7.29 26.22 -6.67
CA ASN A 799 -7.79 27.39 -7.41
C ASN A 799 -7.57 27.22 -8.93
N HIS A 800 -8.63 26.73 -9.60
CA HIS A 800 -8.88 26.58 -11.03
C HIS A 800 -7.70 26.48 -12.03
N ASN A 801 -7.73 25.43 -12.86
CA ASN A 801 -8.40 25.48 -14.18
C ASN A 801 -8.33 24.11 -14.92
N VAL A 802 -7.28 23.31 -14.68
CA VAL A 802 -6.73 22.39 -15.70
C VAL A 802 -6.06 21.16 -15.10
N GLY A 803 -5.94 20.10 -15.91
CA GLY A 803 -5.12 18.92 -15.64
C GLY A 803 -3.60 19.07 -15.89
N SER A 804 -2.84 18.71 -14.86
CA SER A 804 -1.53 18.07 -14.94
C SER A 804 -1.53 16.99 -13.86
N THR A 805 -1.57 15.72 -14.25
CA THR A 805 -1.75 14.60 -13.32
C THR A 805 -0.44 14.27 -12.60
N ILE A 806 -0.39 14.54 -11.30
CA ILE A 806 0.68 14.14 -10.38
C ILE A 806 0.34 12.75 -9.80
N PRO A 807 1.31 11.86 -9.50
CA PRO A 807 1.01 10.54 -8.95
C PRO A 807 0.39 10.61 -7.53
N LEU A 808 -0.78 9.98 -7.35
CA LEU A 808 -1.34 9.68 -6.04
C LEU A 808 -0.73 8.36 -5.54
N SER A 809 -0.04 8.40 -4.38
CA SER A 809 0.70 7.25 -3.83
C SER A 809 -0.17 6.10 -3.31
N ARG A 810 -1.47 6.33 -3.15
CA ARG A 810 -2.52 5.29 -3.11
C ARG A 810 -3.62 5.72 -4.07
N GLN A 811 -3.90 4.92 -5.10
CA GLN A 811 -5.01 5.18 -6.02
C GLN A 811 -6.33 4.84 -5.34
N PHE A 812 -7.19 5.84 -5.14
CA PHE A 812 -8.61 5.62 -4.95
C PHE A 812 -9.24 5.30 -6.32
N ASP A 813 -9.56 4.03 -6.56
CA ASP A 813 -10.51 3.67 -7.62
C ASP A 813 -11.93 3.84 -7.05
N PRO A 814 -12.76 4.77 -7.57
CA PRO A 814 -14.15 4.92 -7.14
C PRO A 814 -15.05 3.71 -7.49
N LEU A 815 -14.51 2.71 -8.18
CA LEU A 815 -15.15 1.40 -8.43
C LEU A 815 -14.66 0.31 -7.45
N ASP A 816 -13.54 0.52 -6.75
CA ASP A 816 -13.05 -0.41 -5.74
C ASP A 816 -13.86 -0.27 -4.45
N THR A 817 -14.97 -1.02 -4.40
CA THR A 817 -15.75 -1.22 -3.18
C THR A 817 -15.35 -2.51 -2.44
N SER A 818 -14.22 -3.14 -2.77
CA SER A 818 -13.83 -4.45 -2.22
C SER A 818 -13.67 -4.46 -0.70
N PHE A 819 -13.12 -3.39 -0.10
CA PHE A 819 -13.08 -3.21 1.35
C PHE A 819 -14.50 -3.16 1.96
N LEU A 820 -15.44 -2.45 1.30
CA LEU A 820 -16.83 -2.29 1.72
C LEU A 820 -17.58 -3.61 1.63
N VAL A 821 -17.29 -4.38 0.59
CA VAL A 821 -17.80 -5.74 0.37
C VAL A 821 -17.24 -6.70 1.42
N GLY A 822 -15.94 -6.72 1.68
CA GLY A 822 -15.32 -7.55 2.72
C GLY A 822 -15.91 -7.28 4.10
N ILE A 823 -16.13 -6.01 4.45
CA ILE A 823 -16.83 -5.58 5.67
C ILE A 823 -18.29 -6.04 5.72
N VAL A 824 -18.98 -6.15 4.58
CA VAL A 824 -20.39 -6.55 4.47
C VAL A 824 -20.57 -8.07 4.38
N GLU A 825 -19.56 -8.82 3.90
CA GLU A 825 -19.65 -10.25 3.58
C GLU A 825 -18.83 -11.19 4.49
N ASP A 826 -17.63 -10.83 4.96
CA ASP A 826 -16.73 -11.71 5.76
C ASP A 826 -17.20 -11.90 7.22
N GLN A 827 -18.53 -11.86 7.41
CA GLN A 827 -19.19 -11.72 8.70
C GLN A 827 -20.08 -12.90 9.08
N GLU A 828 -20.01 -14.05 8.41
CA GLU A 828 -20.56 -15.30 8.98
C GLU A 828 -19.92 -15.62 10.36
N SER A 829 -18.63 -15.28 10.53
CA SER A 829 -17.88 -15.40 11.79
C SER A 829 -17.73 -14.06 12.55
N SER A 830 -17.77 -12.91 11.87
CA SER A 830 -17.51 -11.60 12.47
C SER A 830 -18.75 -10.68 12.65
N ARG A 831 -19.97 -11.14 12.33
CA ARG A 831 -21.26 -10.42 12.54
C ARG A 831 -21.50 -9.95 13.97
N THR A 832 -20.86 -10.56 14.96
CA THR A 832 -21.03 -10.26 16.37
C THR A 832 -19.77 -9.66 16.96
N CYS A 833 -19.86 -8.42 17.46
CA CYS A 833 -18.85 -7.87 18.36
C CYS A 833 -18.84 -8.73 19.65
N HIS A 834 -17.76 -9.47 19.91
CA HIS A 834 -17.69 -10.47 20.99
C HIS A 834 -17.26 -9.87 22.35
N GLY A 835 -17.61 -10.58 23.42
CA GLY A 835 -17.32 -10.21 24.82
C GLY A 835 -18.60 -9.95 25.63
N SER A 836 -18.45 -9.64 26.92
CA SER A 836 -19.57 -9.27 27.79
C SER A 836 -20.05 -7.85 27.49
N ALA A 837 -21.37 -7.66 27.36
CA ALA A 837 -21.95 -6.37 27.01
C ALA A 837 -21.89 -5.34 28.14
N LEU A 838 -21.66 -4.09 27.77
CA LEU A 838 -21.86 -2.89 28.60
C LEU A 838 -22.72 -1.89 27.84
N ARG A 839 -23.29 -0.93 28.57
CA ARG A 839 -24.33 -0.01 28.08
C ARG A 839 -23.84 0.94 26.96
N SER A 840 -23.92 0.46 25.72
CA SER A 840 -23.41 1.09 24.50
C SER A 840 -24.50 1.81 23.67
N TRP A 841 -24.20 2.22 22.42
CA TRP A 841 -25.22 2.85 21.55
C TRP A 841 -26.38 1.88 21.29
N PHE A 842 -26.06 0.65 20.91
CA PHE A 842 -27.03 -0.39 20.54
C PHE A 842 -27.60 -1.17 21.72
N GLU A 843 -26.98 -1.08 22.89
CA GLU A 843 -27.21 -2.01 24.00
C GLU A 843 -27.60 -1.24 25.26
N GLN A 844 -28.61 -0.41 25.14
CA GLN A 844 -29.04 0.54 26.17
C GLN A 844 -29.63 -0.15 27.42
N ASP A 845 -29.96 -1.43 27.30
CA ASP A 845 -30.43 -2.32 28.38
C ASP A 845 -29.32 -3.20 28.99
N ALA A 846 -28.08 -3.15 28.46
CA ALA A 846 -26.96 -3.86 29.02
C ALA A 846 -26.51 -3.25 30.37
N PRO A 847 -25.79 -4.02 31.23
CA PRO A 847 -25.36 -3.53 32.54
C PRO A 847 -24.59 -2.20 32.47
N LEU A 848 -24.86 -1.34 33.46
CA LEU A 848 -24.03 -0.16 33.71
C LEU A 848 -22.63 -0.59 34.13
N ASP A 849 -21.62 0.08 33.58
CA ASP A 849 -20.22 -0.18 33.91
C ASP A 849 -19.91 0.29 35.33
N SER A 850 -19.58 -0.66 36.20
CA SER A 850 -19.30 -0.45 37.62
C SER A 850 -17.81 -0.58 37.98
N LYS A 851 -16.94 -0.82 36.98
CA LYS A 851 -15.49 -0.89 37.18
C LYS A 851 -14.84 0.47 36.90
N THR A 852 -13.73 0.75 37.57
CA THR A 852 -12.85 1.85 37.17
C THR A 852 -11.84 1.35 36.14
N TRP A 853 -11.63 2.15 35.10
CA TRP A 853 -10.84 1.79 33.92
C TRP A 853 -9.79 2.85 33.62
N VAL A 854 -8.55 2.43 33.36
CA VAL A 854 -7.59 3.25 32.61
C VAL A 854 -7.92 3.07 31.13
N THR A 855 -8.15 4.16 30.39
CA THR A 855 -8.67 4.11 29.01
C THR A 855 -7.75 4.83 28.03
N ALA A 856 -7.35 4.15 26.97
CA ALA A 856 -6.74 4.73 25.78
C ALA A 856 -7.80 5.03 24.72
N SER A 857 -7.93 6.31 24.36
CA SER A 857 -8.72 6.75 23.21
C SER A 857 -8.28 8.15 22.76
N ARG A 858 -8.46 8.47 21.46
CA ARG A 858 -7.98 9.72 20.87
C ARG A 858 -9.08 10.76 20.64
N CYS A 859 -10.06 10.45 19.77
CA CYS A 859 -11.13 11.39 19.41
C CYS A 859 -12.51 10.72 19.41
N LEU A 860 -12.98 10.21 20.55
CA LEU A 860 -14.32 9.63 20.67
C LEU A 860 -15.40 10.72 20.76
N THR A 861 -16.32 10.74 19.79
CA THR A 861 -17.48 11.63 19.80
C THR A 861 -18.62 11.02 20.62
N PRO A 862 -19.12 11.69 21.68
CA PRO A 862 -20.27 11.23 22.47
C PRO A 862 -21.50 10.92 21.62
N THR A 863 -22.36 10.01 22.09
CA THR A 863 -23.53 9.55 21.33
C THR A 863 -24.50 10.67 20.96
N SER A 864 -24.68 11.65 21.86
CA SER A 864 -25.52 12.83 21.69
C SER A 864 -24.90 13.96 20.85
N ALA A 865 -23.60 13.90 20.53
CA ALA A 865 -22.86 15.00 19.91
C ALA A 865 -22.83 14.92 18.36
N HIS A 866 -22.59 16.07 17.72
CA HIS A 866 -22.42 16.16 16.27
C HIS A 866 -21.14 15.48 15.79
N PHE A 867 -21.29 14.46 14.95
CA PHE A 867 -20.21 13.60 14.49
C PHE A 867 -19.59 14.13 13.19
N LEU A 868 -18.76 15.16 13.34
CA LEU A 868 -18.10 15.85 12.22
C LEU A 868 -16.66 15.36 11.96
N SER A 869 -16.04 14.70 12.94
CA SER A 869 -14.68 14.15 12.86
C SER A 869 -14.43 13.13 13.98
N GLY A 870 -13.32 12.39 13.88
CA GLY A 870 -12.94 11.39 14.88
C GLY A 870 -13.67 10.07 14.72
N SER A 871 -13.89 9.39 15.85
CA SER A 871 -14.47 8.05 15.95
C SER A 871 -15.71 8.04 16.86
N ARG A 872 -16.50 6.97 16.80
CA ARG A 872 -17.67 6.77 17.68
C ARG A 872 -17.75 5.32 18.15
N VAL A 873 -17.87 5.13 19.46
CA VAL A 873 -18.18 3.81 20.04
C VAL A 873 -19.65 3.50 19.75
N LEU A 874 -19.88 2.36 19.11
CA LEU A 874 -21.20 1.78 18.85
C LEU A 874 -21.47 0.61 19.80
N TYR A 875 -20.44 -0.19 20.11
CA TYR A 875 -20.49 -1.31 21.06
C TYR A 875 -19.40 -1.16 22.13
N GLU A 876 -19.75 -1.42 23.39
CA GLU A 876 -18.78 -1.62 24.47
C GLU A 876 -18.79 -3.09 24.88
N ARG A 877 -17.60 -3.68 24.94
CA ARG A 877 -17.39 -5.08 25.30
C ARG A 877 -16.29 -5.20 26.33
N PHE A 878 -16.41 -6.13 27.26
CA PHE A 878 -15.30 -6.49 28.14
C PHE A 878 -15.10 -8.01 28.26
N LEU A 879 -13.85 -8.39 28.57
CA LEU A 879 -13.47 -9.73 29.02
C LEU A 879 -12.77 -9.66 30.37
N ALA A 880 -12.81 -10.77 31.09
CA ALA A 880 -11.89 -11.05 32.19
C ALA A 880 -10.72 -11.89 31.67
N PHE A 881 -9.52 -11.72 32.24
CA PHE A 881 -8.40 -12.62 32.01
C PHE A 881 -8.56 -13.90 32.84
N PRO A 882 -8.24 -15.10 32.29
CA PRO A 882 -8.15 -16.33 33.08
C PRO A 882 -7.00 -16.24 34.08
N GLU A 883 -6.98 -17.12 35.09
CA GLU A 883 -5.92 -17.13 36.10
C GLU A 883 -4.56 -17.58 35.54
N MET A 884 -4.57 -18.47 34.55
CA MET A 884 -3.38 -18.87 33.78
C MET A 884 -3.64 -18.71 32.28
N LEU A 885 -3.02 -17.70 31.68
CA LEU A 885 -3.02 -17.46 30.24
C LEU A 885 -2.03 -18.41 29.55
N SER A 886 -2.31 -18.85 28.33
CA SER A 886 -1.33 -19.48 27.44
C SER A 886 -0.91 -18.54 26.31
N SER A 887 -1.86 -17.79 25.77
CA SER A 887 -1.63 -16.90 24.64
C SER A 887 -2.70 -15.80 24.52
N ILE A 888 -2.30 -14.73 23.85
CA ILE A 888 -3.17 -13.65 23.39
C ILE A 888 -2.99 -13.51 21.87
N SER A 889 -4.09 -13.37 21.13
CA SER A 889 -4.09 -13.14 19.69
C SER A 889 -4.73 -11.79 19.38
N ILE A 890 -4.09 -10.99 18.54
CA ILE A 890 -4.62 -9.71 18.06
C ILE A 890 -5.12 -9.90 16.64
N SER A 891 -6.35 -9.49 16.37
CA SER A 891 -6.97 -9.45 15.04
C SER A 891 -6.89 -8.04 14.44
N VAL A 892 -6.69 -7.95 13.13
CA VAL A 892 -6.63 -6.69 12.37
C VAL A 892 -7.54 -6.73 11.15
N THR A 893 -8.04 -5.56 10.75
CA THR A 893 -8.89 -5.37 9.57
C THR A 893 -8.37 -4.19 8.75
N ASP A 894 -8.46 -4.28 7.42
CA ASP A 894 -7.98 -3.26 6.50
C ASP A 894 -9.13 -2.37 6.02
N LEU A 895 -9.01 -1.06 6.26
CA LEU A 895 -9.94 -0.04 5.78
C LEU A 895 -9.24 0.89 4.78
N PHE A 896 -10.01 1.73 4.06
CA PHE A 896 -9.48 2.76 3.15
C PHE A 896 -8.27 3.53 3.68
N THR A 897 -8.26 3.82 4.98
CA THR A 897 -7.29 4.70 5.64
C THR A 897 -6.09 3.95 6.24
N GLY A 898 -5.96 2.66 5.94
CA GLY A 898 -4.95 1.74 6.45
C GLY A 898 -5.51 0.68 7.41
N ARG A 899 -4.61 -0.12 7.98
CA ARG A 899 -4.90 -1.21 8.90
C ARG A 899 -5.28 -0.73 10.30
N TYR A 900 -6.27 -1.38 10.91
CA TYR A 900 -6.73 -1.14 12.28
C TYR A 900 -6.84 -2.46 13.07
N VAL A 901 -6.72 -2.37 14.39
CA VAL A 901 -7.01 -3.49 15.31
C VAL A 901 -8.51 -3.72 15.37
N SER A 902 -8.96 -4.94 15.08
CA SER A 902 -10.40 -5.30 15.01
C SER A 902 -10.92 -5.99 16.28
N GLY A 903 -10.06 -6.74 16.97
CA GLY A 903 -10.42 -7.49 18.16
C GLY A 903 -9.24 -8.29 18.76
N THR A 904 -9.49 -8.94 19.89
CA THR A 904 -8.50 -9.70 20.66
C THR A 904 -9.07 -11.03 21.14
N ARG A 905 -8.33 -12.12 20.98
CA ARG A 905 -8.61 -13.44 21.56
C ARG A 905 -7.67 -13.72 22.73
N ILE A 906 -8.23 -14.21 23.82
CA ILE A 906 -7.52 -14.63 25.04
C ILE A 906 -7.68 -16.15 25.16
N ARG A 907 -6.60 -16.91 25.43
CA ARG A 907 -6.66 -18.37 25.62
C ARG A 907 -5.98 -18.81 26.92
N ASP A 908 -6.59 -19.72 27.65
CA ASP A 908 -6.03 -20.33 28.87
C ASP A 908 -5.11 -21.52 28.58
N MET A 909 -4.58 -22.16 29.63
CA MET A 909 -3.71 -23.34 29.53
C MET A 909 -4.43 -24.63 29.12
N ASP A 910 -5.75 -24.72 29.30
CA ASP A 910 -6.58 -25.88 28.92
C ASP A 910 -7.08 -25.80 27.46
N GLY A 911 -6.91 -24.64 26.81
CA GLY A 911 -7.27 -24.39 25.42
C GLY A 911 -8.61 -23.66 25.22
N ASN A 912 -9.31 -23.31 26.30
CA ASN A 912 -10.50 -22.47 26.23
C ASN A 912 -10.10 -21.06 25.79
N HIS A 913 -10.99 -20.37 25.07
CA HIS A 913 -10.73 -19.02 24.60
C HIS A 913 -11.95 -18.11 24.66
N TRP A 914 -11.67 -16.81 24.73
CA TRP A 914 -12.66 -15.74 24.79
C TRP A 914 -12.25 -14.61 23.85
N ASP A 915 -13.22 -14.10 23.09
CA ASP A 915 -12.99 -13.07 22.07
C ASP A 915 -13.60 -11.73 22.51
N LEU A 916 -12.88 -10.65 22.20
CA LEU A 916 -13.25 -9.27 22.42
C LEU A 916 -13.29 -8.53 21.09
N GLY A 917 -14.43 -7.96 20.71
CA GLY A 917 -14.58 -7.24 19.45
C GLY A 917 -14.79 -8.13 18.24
N TYR A 918 -14.30 -7.68 17.08
CA TYR A 918 -14.43 -8.35 15.79
C TYR A 918 -13.18 -9.21 15.52
N PHE A 919 -13.17 -10.45 16.02
CA PHE A 919 -12.03 -11.35 15.87
C PHE A 919 -12.10 -12.15 14.56
N GLN A 920 -11.17 -11.92 13.64
CA GLN A 920 -11.02 -12.64 12.37
C GLN A 920 -9.82 -13.61 12.47
N PRO A 921 -10.00 -14.93 12.64
CA PRO A 921 -8.89 -15.86 12.87
C PRO A 921 -7.81 -15.84 11.78
N HIS A 922 -8.20 -15.63 10.52
CA HIS A 922 -7.30 -15.58 9.37
C HIS A 922 -6.48 -14.28 9.28
N SER A 923 -6.88 -13.24 10.00
CA SER A 923 -6.22 -11.92 10.05
C SER A 923 -5.74 -11.63 11.47
N SER A 924 -5.12 -12.63 12.12
CA SER A 924 -4.68 -12.52 13.52
C SER A 924 -3.26 -13.04 13.77
N ILE A 925 -2.54 -12.35 14.66
CA ILE A 925 -1.19 -12.72 15.13
C ILE A 925 -1.29 -13.15 16.60
N THR A 926 -0.68 -14.28 16.94
CA THR A 926 -0.75 -14.88 18.29
C THR A 926 0.59 -14.83 19.01
N PHE A 927 0.59 -14.35 20.25
CA PHE A 927 1.74 -14.33 21.15
C PHE A 927 1.53 -15.30 22.30
N ALA A 928 2.51 -16.18 22.56
CA ALA A 928 2.54 -16.97 23.79
C ALA A 928 2.91 -16.06 24.97
N THR A 929 2.07 -16.01 25.99
CA THR A 929 2.32 -15.25 27.22
C THR A 929 1.42 -15.76 28.35
N THR A 930 1.98 -15.82 29.55
CA THR A 930 1.31 -16.26 30.78
C THR A 930 0.67 -15.11 31.54
N ARG A 931 1.19 -13.89 31.39
CA ARG A 931 0.85 -12.71 32.23
C ARG A 931 1.02 -11.42 31.42
N VAL A 932 0.03 -10.53 31.50
CA VAL A 932 0.00 -9.25 30.79
C VAL A 932 -0.04 -8.11 31.82
N LEU A 933 0.81 -7.10 31.61
CA LEU A 933 0.92 -5.90 32.46
C LEU A 933 0.20 -4.69 31.83
N GLY A 934 0.04 -4.69 30.51
CA GLY A 934 -0.58 -3.61 29.76
C GLY A 934 -0.34 -3.73 28.25
N PHE A 935 -0.44 -2.61 27.55
CA PHE A 935 -0.25 -2.52 26.10
C PHE A 935 0.53 -1.27 25.69
N LEU A 936 1.18 -1.31 24.53
CA LEU A 936 1.57 -0.12 23.77
C LEU A 936 0.63 0.01 22.58
N LEU A 937 0.15 1.22 22.31
CA LEU A 937 -0.88 1.48 21.31
C LEU A 937 -0.39 2.56 20.35
N ALA A 938 -0.52 2.30 19.05
CA ALA A 938 -0.43 3.29 17.99
C ALA A 938 -1.86 3.63 17.54
N GLU A 939 -2.27 4.88 17.64
CA GLU A 939 -3.66 5.30 17.48
C GLU A 939 -3.78 6.62 16.70
N ASP A 940 -4.70 6.65 15.73
CA ASP A 940 -5.09 7.87 15.01
C ASP A 940 -6.47 8.35 15.49
N ARG A 941 -7.02 9.40 14.85
CA ARG A 941 -8.36 9.91 15.20
C ARG A 941 -9.49 8.93 14.84
N ARG A 942 -9.22 7.97 13.98
CA ARG A 942 -10.14 6.99 13.38
C ARG A 942 -10.11 5.65 14.12
N GLY A 943 -9.10 5.36 14.95
CA GLY A 943 -9.06 4.21 15.85
C GLY A 943 -7.65 3.74 16.22
N ILE A 944 -7.56 2.54 16.81
CA ILE A 944 -6.28 1.90 17.14
C ILE A 944 -5.72 1.25 15.87
N ARG A 945 -4.59 1.77 15.38
CA ARG A 945 -3.90 1.33 14.15
C ARG A 945 -3.03 0.12 14.41
N GLY A 946 -2.36 0.09 15.56
CA GLY A 946 -1.50 -1.00 15.97
C GLY A 946 -1.36 -1.15 17.47
N ILE A 947 -0.93 -2.33 17.91
CA ILE A 947 -0.80 -2.71 19.33
C ILE A 947 0.42 -3.61 19.56
N ARG A 948 1.05 -3.47 20.73
CA ARG A 948 1.97 -4.43 21.34
C ARG A 948 1.47 -4.82 22.72
N VAL A 949 1.76 -6.04 23.15
CA VAL A 949 1.45 -6.57 24.48
C VAL A 949 2.66 -6.39 25.39
N LEU A 950 2.44 -5.85 26.60
CA LEU A 950 3.46 -5.77 27.66
C LEU A 950 3.30 -6.98 28.58
N SER A 951 4.37 -7.74 28.75
CA SER A 951 4.44 -8.96 29.58
C SER A 951 5.54 -8.82 30.67
N GLU A 952 5.81 -9.90 31.42
CA GLU A 952 6.73 -9.84 32.56
C GLU A 952 8.16 -9.42 32.17
N ASN A 953 8.84 -8.73 33.11
CA ASN A 953 10.18 -8.15 32.91
C ASN A 953 10.23 -7.08 31.79
N ASP A 954 9.12 -6.34 31.61
CA ASP A 954 8.90 -5.35 30.54
C ASP A 954 9.12 -5.90 29.11
N ALA A 955 9.01 -7.22 28.94
CA ALA A 955 9.10 -7.87 27.64
C ALA A 955 7.90 -7.49 26.75
N VAL A 956 8.18 -6.91 25.59
CA VAL A 956 7.18 -6.36 24.67
C VAL A 956 7.05 -7.26 23.43
N SER A 957 5.83 -7.64 23.05
CA SER A 957 5.57 -8.39 21.80
C SER A 957 6.00 -7.61 20.56
N GLU A 958 6.00 -8.24 19.39
CA GLU A 958 6.02 -7.47 18.12
C GLU A 958 4.78 -6.59 17.96
N TRP A 959 4.86 -5.59 17.08
CA TRP A 959 3.70 -4.79 16.65
C TRP A 959 2.75 -5.63 15.80
N VAL A 960 1.45 -5.50 16.07
CA VAL A 960 0.38 -5.99 15.20
C VAL A 960 -0.43 -4.79 14.72
N GLY A 961 -0.58 -4.65 13.40
CA GLY A 961 -1.20 -3.47 12.77
C GLY A 961 -0.19 -2.45 12.26
N GLU A 962 -0.65 -1.24 11.94
CA GLU A 962 0.18 -0.13 11.47
C GLU A 962 0.60 0.79 12.63
N TYR A 963 1.87 1.21 12.65
CA TYR A 963 2.46 1.96 13.78
C TYR A 963 3.59 2.93 13.39
N GLN A 964 4.08 2.88 12.14
CA GLN A 964 5.09 3.80 11.64
C GLN A 964 4.44 5.18 11.43
N ASP A 965 5.13 6.24 11.84
CA ASP A 965 4.65 7.64 11.85
C ASP A 965 3.24 7.87 12.45
N ILE A 966 2.74 6.96 13.29
CA ILE A 966 1.46 7.09 14.00
C ILE A 966 1.75 7.33 15.49
N PRO A 967 1.14 8.34 16.14
CA PRO A 967 1.34 8.63 17.56
C PRO A 967 1.02 7.47 18.51
N ARG A 968 1.78 7.39 19.62
CA ARG A 968 1.85 6.21 20.50
C ARG A 968 1.64 6.54 21.97
N ARG A 969 0.97 5.67 22.70
CA ARG A 969 0.84 5.75 24.17
C ARG A 969 1.02 4.39 24.85
N ARG A 970 1.37 4.41 26.13
CA ARG A 970 1.33 3.22 27.01
C ARG A 970 -0.05 3.14 27.66
N LEU A 971 -0.55 1.91 27.85
CA LEU A 971 -1.76 1.62 28.59
C LEU A 971 -1.43 0.62 29.70
N ILE A 972 -1.18 1.14 30.90
CA ILE A 972 -0.87 0.38 32.13
C ILE A 972 -1.72 0.88 33.31
N LEU A 973 -1.81 0.09 34.38
CA LEU A 973 -2.42 0.54 35.64
C LEU A 973 -1.46 1.49 36.39
N PRO A 974 -1.96 2.53 37.09
CA PRO A 974 -1.15 3.38 37.94
C PRO A 974 -0.53 2.60 39.12
N ASN A 975 0.54 3.17 39.70
CA ASN A 975 1.30 2.68 40.86
C ASN A 975 2.24 1.46 40.63
N PRO A 976 3.43 1.66 40.03
CA PRO A 976 4.33 0.56 39.60
C PRO A 976 5.30 0.02 40.69
N ILE A 977 4.97 0.11 41.99
CA ILE A 977 5.97 -0.08 43.06
C ILE A 977 5.73 -1.33 43.93
N ARG A 978 6.49 -2.40 43.62
CA ARG A 978 6.91 -3.49 44.53
C ARG A 978 5.87 -4.52 45.04
N SER A 979 5.05 -5.09 44.17
CA SER A 979 4.62 -6.49 44.32
C SER A 979 4.25 -7.10 42.97
N GLY A 980 4.12 -8.43 42.90
CA GLY A 980 3.72 -9.14 41.68
C GLY A 980 2.23 -9.06 41.36
N GLU A 981 1.50 -8.06 41.86
CA GLU A 981 0.04 -8.05 41.92
C GLU A 981 -0.63 -7.15 40.87
N ASN A 982 0.15 -6.29 40.19
CA ASN A 982 -0.29 -5.38 39.11
C ASN A 982 -0.58 -6.10 37.78
N LEU A 983 -1.44 -7.13 37.81
CA LEU A 983 -1.96 -7.78 36.60
C LEU A 983 -3.27 -7.13 36.16
N ILE A 984 -3.42 -6.91 34.86
CA ILE A 984 -4.74 -6.57 34.31
C ILE A 984 -5.67 -7.78 34.49
N LYS A 985 -6.82 -7.56 35.13
CA LYS A 985 -7.85 -8.58 35.35
C LYS A 985 -8.99 -8.48 34.35
N TYR A 986 -9.20 -7.30 33.77
CA TYR A 986 -10.19 -7.08 32.72
C TYR A 986 -9.62 -6.18 31.61
N ILE A 987 -10.07 -6.44 30.37
CA ILE A 987 -9.97 -5.50 29.24
C ILE A 987 -11.37 -5.12 28.79
N LYS A 988 -11.58 -3.83 28.47
CA LYS A 988 -12.76 -3.30 27.79
C LYS A 988 -12.34 -2.68 26.47
N GLY A 989 -13.00 -3.07 25.38
CA GLY A 989 -12.84 -2.44 24.08
C GLY A 989 -14.09 -1.64 23.73
N GLY A 990 -13.87 -0.40 23.25
CA GLY A 990 -14.89 0.36 22.54
C GLY A 990 -14.72 0.11 21.04
N PHE A 991 -15.79 -0.34 20.39
CA PHE A 991 -15.79 -0.73 18.98
C PHE A 991 -16.77 0.12 18.18
N ASP A 992 -16.43 0.40 16.94
CA ASP A 992 -17.36 0.96 15.95
C ASP A 992 -18.10 -0.18 15.21
N ALA A 993 -18.29 -0.10 13.89
CA ALA A 993 -18.89 -1.19 13.10
C ALA A 993 -17.90 -2.27 12.64
N CYS A 994 -16.58 -2.03 12.75
CA CYS A 994 -15.53 -2.92 12.21
C CYS A 994 -14.30 -3.06 13.12
N LYS A 995 -13.98 -2.04 13.92
CA LYS A 995 -12.65 -1.90 14.56
C LYS A 995 -12.71 -1.36 15.98
N MET A 996 -11.59 -1.53 16.68
CA MET A 996 -11.34 -1.02 18.02
C MET A 996 -10.99 0.47 17.95
N VAL A 997 -11.83 1.31 18.55
CA VAL A 997 -11.65 2.78 18.62
C VAL A 997 -11.24 3.25 20.02
N SER A 998 -11.31 2.38 21.02
CA SER A 998 -10.66 2.54 22.33
C SER A 998 -10.36 1.20 22.99
N LEU A 999 -9.34 1.17 23.85
CA LEU A 999 -8.98 0.03 24.69
C LEU A 999 -8.79 0.51 26.13
N ALA A 1000 -9.27 -0.26 27.10
CA ALA A 1000 -9.19 0.06 28.50
C ALA A 1000 -8.89 -1.17 29.37
N ILE A 1001 -8.27 -0.96 30.53
CA ILE A 1001 -7.83 -2.01 31.46
C ILE A 1001 -8.25 -1.72 32.90
N SER A 1002 -8.47 -2.80 33.68
CA SER A 1002 -8.84 -2.72 35.10
C SER A 1002 -8.21 -3.87 35.92
N GLY A 1003 -7.90 -3.58 37.19
CA GLY A 1003 -7.33 -4.52 38.15
C GLY A 1003 -8.38 -5.28 38.98
N HIS A 1004 -8.00 -5.70 40.19
CA HIS A 1004 -8.92 -6.36 41.13
C HIS A 1004 -10.02 -5.42 41.63
N ALA A 1005 -11.26 -5.92 41.66
CA ALA A 1005 -12.41 -5.18 42.17
C ALA A 1005 -12.73 -5.57 43.63
N GLY A 1006 -12.41 -4.67 44.58
CA GLY A 1006 -13.08 -4.62 45.88
C GLY A 1006 -12.28 -5.05 47.11
N SER A 1007 -11.48 -4.14 47.67
CA SER A 1007 -11.06 -4.20 49.09
C SER A 1007 -10.80 -2.81 49.69
N SER A 1008 -11.88 -2.09 50.01
CA SER A 1008 -11.91 -0.93 50.94
C SER A 1008 -10.96 0.26 50.72
N GLY A 1009 -10.22 0.31 49.61
CA GLY A 1009 -9.52 1.51 49.18
C GLY A 1009 -10.48 2.68 48.98
N SER A 1010 -10.02 3.90 49.25
CA SER A 1010 -10.84 5.10 48.99
C SER A 1010 -10.82 5.42 47.49
N ARG A 1011 -11.43 6.54 47.09
CA ARG A 1011 -11.22 7.07 45.72
C ARG A 1011 -9.77 7.51 45.47
N ASP A 1012 -8.93 7.55 46.50
CA ASP A 1012 -7.60 8.13 46.45
C ASP A 1012 -6.50 7.15 46.03
N ASP A 1013 -6.73 5.83 46.12
CA ASP A 1013 -5.77 4.83 45.63
C ASP A 1013 -5.62 4.86 44.08
N LEU A 1014 -6.58 5.48 43.40
CA LEU A 1014 -6.55 5.80 41.96
C LEU A 1014 -6.10 7.25 41.69
N ASN A 1015 -5.92 8.08 42.71
CA ASN A 1015 -5.48 9.48 42.59
C ASN A 1015 -3.95 9.64 42.55
N HIS A 1016 -3.18 8.55 42.49
CA HIS A 1016 -1.77 8.61 42.09
C HIS A 1016 -1.66 8.75 40.56
N PRO A 1017 -1.29 9.92 40.02
CA PRO A 1017 -1.21 10.11 38.57
C PRO A 1017 -0.07 9.28 37.97
N LEU A 1018 -0.31 8.76 36.76
CA LEU A 1018 0.76 8.26 35.90
C LEU A 1018 1.77 9.39 35.59
N CYS A 1019 3.02 9.04 35.33
CA CYS A 1019 4.00 9.99 34.80
C CYS A 1019 3.57 10.50 33.41
N LEU A 1020 4.12 11.62 32.96
CA LEU A 1020 3.72 12.22 31.68
C LEU A 1020 3.97 11.26 30.50
N GLN A 1021 5.02 10.45 30.56
CA GLN A 1021 5.36 9.43 29.57
C GLN A 1021 4.23 8.39 29.41
N ASP A 1022 3.62 7.95 30.51
CA ASP A 1022 2.57 6.92 30.53
C ASP A 1022 1.14 7.49 30.45
N ALA A 1023 0.95 8.76 30.82
CA ALA A 1023 -0.35 9.43 30.76
C ALA A 1023 -0.67 10.02 29.36
N ALA A 1024 0.34 10.44 28.61
CA ALA A 1024 0.16 11.17 27.36
C ALA A 1024 0.27 10.29 26.10
N LEU A 1025 -0.26 10.84 24.99
CA LEU A 1025 -0.01 10.37 23.64
C LEU A 1025 1.20 11.11 23.08
N TRP A 1026 2.14 10.40 22.46
CA TRP A 1026 3.43 10.95 22.00
C TRP A 1026 3.66 10.77 20.50
N PHE A 1027 4.48 11.63 19.91
CA PHE A 1027 4.97 11.52 18.53
C PHE A 1027 6.44 12.00 18.45
N PRO A 1028 7.32 11.36 17.66
CA PRO A 1028 7.09 10.16 16.85
C PRO A 1028 7.04 8.85 17.66
N ASP A 1029 7.57 8.84 18.88
CA ASP A 1029 7.57 7.67 19.77
C ASP A 1029 7.40 8.08 21.24
N ILE A 1030 7.12 7.12 22.12
CA ILE A 1030 7.07 7.36 23.57
C ILE A 1030 8.51 7.59 24.08
N PRO A 1031 8.80 8.68 24.82
CA PRO A 1031 10.14 8.91 25.34
C PRO A 1031 10.64 7.81 26.27
N GLN A 1032 11.96 7.59 26.29
CA GLN A 1032 12.61 6.70 27.25
C GLN A 1032 12.39 7.20 28.69
N SER A 1033 12.23 6.26 29.62
CA SER A 1033 11.87 6.52 31.02
C SER A 1033 12.96 7.21 31.85
N GLU A 1034 14.18 7.30 31.32
CA GLU A 1034 15.30 8.04 31.91
C GLU A 1034 15.14 9.57 31.79
N PHE A 1035 14.48 10.08 30.74
CA PHE A 1035 14.31 11.52 30.54
C PHE A 1035 13.28 12.13 31.51
N SER A 1036 13.61 13.30 32.06
CA SER A 1036 12.71 14.09 32.90
C SER A 1036 12.01 15.18 32.10
N PHE A 1037 10.70 15.36 32.33
CA PHE A 1037 9.86 16.29 31.56
C PHE A 1037 9.32 17.42 32.43
N PHE A 1038 9.56 18.66 32.02
CA PHE A 1038 9.11 19.85 32.76
C PHE A 1038 8.44 20.87 31.82
N GLY A 1039 7.30 21.41 32.21
CA GLY A 1039 6.49 22.27 31.34
C GLY A 1039 5.19 22.69 32.01
N VAL A 1040 4.09 22.70 31.24
CA VAL A 1040 2.71 22.83 31.77
C VAL A 1040 1.94 21.52 31.58
N PRO A 1041 2.11 20.54 32.49
CA PRO A 1041 1.12 19.50 32.72
C PRO A 1041 0.11 19.97 33.79
N GLU A 1042 -1.15 20.16 33.41
CA GLU A 1042 -2.27 20.04 34.34
C GLU A 1042 -2.96 18.69 34.02
N PRO A 1043 -2.61 17.56 34.70
CA PRO A 1043 -3.06 16.22 34.32
C PRO A 1043 -4.59 16.11 34.16
N GLU A 1044 -5.32 16.78 35.05
CA GLU A 1044 -6.78 16.86 35.12
C GLU A 1044 -7.47 17.48 33.88
N LYS A 1045 -6.70 18.03 32.92
CA LYS A 1045 -7.23 18.66 31.70
C LYS A 1045 -6.91 17.94 30.39
N PHE A 1046 -6.00 16.97 30.35
CA PHE A 1046 -5.63 16.29 29.10
C PHE A 1046 -6.81 15.55 28.44
N ASP A 1047 -7.73 15.01 29.25
CA ASP A 1047 -8.96 14.36 28.78
C ASP A 1047 -9.92 15.32 28.02
N LYS A 1048 -9.73 16.63 28.17
CA LYS A 1048 -10.51 17.68 27.46
C LYS A 1048 -9.88 18.13 26.15
N ASP A 1049 -8.61 17.81 25.89
CA ASP A 1049 -7.86 18.31 24.72
C ASP A 1049 -8.13 17.53 23.42
N GLN A 1050 -8.92 16.44 23.49
CA GLN A 1050 -9.32 15.59 22.36
C GLN A 1050 -8.15 14.84 21.69
N GLY A 1051 -7.24 14.27 22.48
CA GLY A 1051 -6.23 13.33 21.98
C GLY A 1051 -5.18 13.94 21.05
N ARG A 1052 -4.75 15.17 21.35
CA ARG A 1052 -3.60 15.78 20.68
C ARG A 1052 -2.31 15.07 21.14
N PRO A 1053 -1.40 14.68 20.24
CA PRO A 1053 -0.12 14.12 20.63
C PRO A 1053 0.81 15.24 21.14
N LEU A 1054 1.59 14.92 22.17
CA LEU A 1054 2.82 15.63 22.48
C LEU A 1054 3.88 15.22 21.46
N GLN A 1055 4.27 16.14 20.57
CA GLN A 1055 5.49 15.95 19.82
C GLN A 1055 6.68 16.15 20.76
N THR A 1056 7.67 15.27 20.67
CA THR A 1056 8.95 15.37 21.39
C THR A 1056 10.10 15.36 20.40
N GLU A 1057 11.08 16.23 20.60
CA GLU A 1057 12.24 16.36 19.73
C GLU A 1057 13.50 16.58 20.57
N MET A 1058 14.45 15.67 20.45
CA MET A 1058 15.73 15.71 21.15
C MET A 1058 16.80 16.33 20.25
N PHE A 1059 17.61 17.23 20.81
CA PHE A 1059 18.81 17.78 20.20
C PHE A 1059 20.10 17.32 20.93
N SER A 1060 19.97 16.45 21.93
CA SER A 1060 21.07 15.67 22.51
C SER A 1060 20.56 14.36 23.14
N ASP A 1061 21.48 13.42 23.41
CA ASP A 1061 21.21 12.23 24.21
C ASP A 1061 21.01 12.54 25.72
N PHE A 1062 20.69 11.50 26.51
CA PHE A 1062 20.49 11.58 27.96
C PHE A 1062 21.70 12.11 28.75
N THR A 1063 22.92 11.99 28.23
CA THR A 1063 24.15 12.50 28.88
C THR A 1063 24.40 13.98 28.60
N GLY A 1064 23.77 14.53 27.56
CA GLY A 1064 24.05 15.89 27.08
C GLY A 1064 25.23 15.97 26.10
N SER A 1065 25.62 14.86 25.46
CA SER A 1065 26.84 14.79 24.63
C SER A 1065 26.85 15.77 23.45
N HIS A 1066 25.70 16.01 22.80
CA HIS A 1066 25.59 16.89 21.63
C HIS A 1066 25.26 18.35 22.01
N LEU A 1067 25.14 18.68 23.30
CA LEU A 1067 24.86 20.05 23.74
C LEU A 1067 25.91 21.10 23.33
N PRO A 1068 27.21 20.78 23.21
CA PRO A 1068 28.20 21.72 22.65
C PRO A 1068 27.94 22.08 21.19
N HIS A 1069 27.16 21.28 20.46
CA HIS A 1069 26.97 21.38 19.01
C HIS A 1069 25.71 22.18 18.61
N VAL A 1070 24.97 22.73 19.59
CA VAL A 1070 23.78 23.55 19.35
C VAL A 1070 24.19 24.94 18.91
N ILE A 1071 24.00 25.26 17.62
CA ILE A 1071 24.39 26.54 17.01
C ILE A 1071 23.27 27.58 16.93
N GLY A 1072 22.01 27.19 17.13
CA GLY A 1072 20.92 28.15 17.20
C GLY A 1072 19.53 27.57 17.34
N ILE A 1073 18.57 28.46 17.60
CA ILE A 1073 17.14 28.18 17.60
C ILE A 1073 16.48 29.11 16.58
N LYS A 1074 15.73 28.52 15.64
CA LYS A 1074 14.86 29.24 14.70
C LYS A 1074 13.40 28.97 15.00
N LEU A 1075 12.52 29.88 14.62
CA LEU A 1075 11.08 29.66 14.71
C LEU A 1075 10.31 30.44 13.64
N TRP A 1076 9.12 29.94 13.33
CA TRP A 1076 8.18 30.58 12.41
C TRP A 1076 6.88 30.88 13.12
N THR A 1077 6.32 32.07 12.90
CA THR A 1077 5.00 32.48 13.39
C THR A 1077 4.08 32.90 12.26
N ASN A 1078 2.77 32.69 12.40
CA ASN A 1078 1.78 33.13 11.41
C ASN A 1078 1.49 34.65 11.51
N SER A 1079 0.63 35.15 10.63
CA SER A 1079 0.10 36.53 10.66
C SER A 1079 -0.52 36.97 12.00
N HIS A 1080 -0.96 36.04 12.85
CA HIS A 1080 -1.47 36.29 14.22
C HIS A 1080 -0.38 36.19 15.32
N ASN A 1081 0.89 36.03 14.93
CA ASN A 1081 2.07 35.73 15.74
C ASN A 1081 1.92 34.47 16.64
N SER A 1082 1.08 33.49 16.25
CA SER A 1082 1.10 32.15 16.86
C SER A 1082 2.30 31.39 16.35
N LEU A 1083 3.02 30.71 17.25
CA LEU A 1083 4.17 29.86 16.93
C LEU A 1083 3.73 28.65 16.09
N LEU A 1084 4.30 28.46 14.90
CA LEU A 1084 4.00 27.33 14.01
C LEU A 1084 5.02 26.20 14.12
N SER A 1085 6.28 26.56 14.37
CA SER A 1085 7.41 25.63 14.41
C SER A 1085 8.59 26.26 15.14
N LEU A 1086 9.36 25.41 15.84
CA LEU A 1086 10.61 25.69 16.50
C LEU A 1086 11.64 24.68 15.98
N ARG A 1087 12.73 25.17 15.38
CA ARG A 1087 13.85 24.36 14.90
C ARG A 1087 15.09 24.60 15.77
N VAL A 1088 15.80 23.53 16.10
CA VAL A 1088 17.16 23.59 16.68
C VAL A 1088 18.14 23.19 15.58
N ASP A 1089 19.14 24.04 15.34
CA ASP A 1089 20.22 23.81 14.39
C ASP A 1089 21.46 23.29 15.14
N LEU A 1090 22.10 22.26 14.59
CA LEU A 1090 23.27 21.56 15.12
C LEU A 1090 24.44 21.61 14.11
N ASP A 1091 25.67 21.80 14.59
CA ASP A 1091 26.88 21.67 13.75
C ASP A 1091 27.37 20.21 13.59
N GLU A 1092 27.01 19.30 14.50
CA GLU A 1092 27.24 17.84 14.39
C GLU A 1092 25.91 17.04 14.32
N PRO A 1093 25.75 16.01 13.45
CA PRO A 1093 24.44 15.41 13.17
C PRO A 1093 23.96 14.39 14.22
N LEU A 1094 23.03 14.76 15.08
CA LEU A 1094 22.38 13.82 16.01
C LEU A 1094 21.51 12.81 15.24
N HIS A 1095 21.88 11.53 15.28
CA HIS A 1095 21.25 10.47 14.48
C HIS A 1095 21.12 10.83 12.99
N GLY A 1096 22.14 11.47 12.43
CA GLY A 1096 22.15 11.91 11.02
C GLY A 1096 21.38 13.21 10.75
N ARG A 1097 20.79 13.85 11.76
CA ARG A 1097 20.03 15.10 11.62
C ARG A 1097 20.81 16.29 12.20
N THR A 1098 21.14 17.27 11.35
CA THR A 1098 21.68 18.58 11.76
C THR A 1098 20.60 19.63 12.06
N LYS A 1099 19.32 19.29 11.82
CA LYS A 1099 18.15 20.13 12.07
C LYS A 1099 17.06 19.32 12.74
N VAL A 1100 16.52 19.80 13.86
CA VAL A 1100 15.46 19.12 14.63
C VAL A 1100 14.25 20.04 14.77
N TYR A 1101 13.01 19.57 14.52
CA TYR A 1101 11.83 20.41 14.32
C TYR A 1101 10.65 20.05 15.24
N LEU A 1102 10.36 20.88 16.24
CA LEU A 1102 9.15 20.78 17.05
C LEU A 1102 8.05 21.65 16.41
N GLY A 1103 6.96 21.04 15.94
CA GLY A 1103 5.93 21.68 15.12
C GLY A 1103 6.08 21.37 13.63
N LEU A 1104 5.69 22.31 12.77
CA LEU A 1104 5.66 22.09 11.31
C LEU A 1104 7.08 22.06 10.71
N LYS A 1105 7.37 21.08 9.84
CA LYS A 1105 8.65 20.99 9.11
C LYS A 1105 8.76 22.11 8.05
N GLU A 1106 10.00 22.49 7.69
CA GLU A 1106 10.33 23.54 6.70
C GLU A 1106 9.54 23.37 5.38
N SER A 1107 9.44 22.14 4.86
CA SER A 1107 8.65 21.82 3.66
C SER A 1107 7.14 21.96 3.79
N MET A 1108 6.57 21.88 5.01
CA MET A 1108 5.16 22.25 5.22
C MET A 1108 4.99 23.77 5.28
N LEU A 1109 5.92 24.49 5.93
CA LEU A 1109 5.87 25.96 6.02
C LEU A 1109 5.93 26.63 4.63
N GLU A 1110 6.67 26.05 3.68
CA GLU A 1110 6.69 26.45 2.27
C GLU A 1110 5.32 26.28 1.58
N LEU A 1111 4.64 25.15 1.80
CA LEU A 1111 3.31 24.85 1.22
C LEU A 1111 2.19 25.74 1.78
N ILE A 1112 2.39 26.28 2.99
CA ILE A 1112 1.42 27.11 3.72
C ILE A 1112 1.38 28.54 3.19
N HIS A 1113 2.55 29.13 2.92
CA HIS A 1113 2.78 30.45 2.32
C HIS A 1113 1.81 31.58 2.75
N ASP A 1114 1.50 31.69 4.05
CA ASP A 1114 0.79 32.85 4.61
C ASP A 1114 1.59 34.13 4.29
N ARG A 1115 0.93 35.14 3.72
CA ARG A 1115 1.53 36.45 3.39
C ARG A 1115 1.99 37.24 4.62
N GLY A 1116 1.62 36.80 5.84
CA GLY A 1116 2.10 37.37 7.10
C GLY A 1116 3.00 36.46 7.94
N MET A 1117 3.53 35.34 7.40
CA MET A 1117 4.46 34.48 8.14
C MET A 1117 5.79 35.22 8.47
N ARG A 1118 6.36 34.97 9.65
CA ARG A 1118 7.59 35.61 10.15
C ARG A 1118 8.57 34.57 10.70
N GLU A 1119 9.83 34.65 10.29
CA GLU A 1119 10.95 33.91 10.91
C GLU A 1119 11.59 34.74 12.04
N HIS A 1120 12.01 34.08 13.11
CA HIS A 1120 12.89 34.64 14.14
C HIS A 1120 14.02 33.66 14.44
N ASP A 1121 15.19 34.19 14.80
CA ASP A 1121 16.44 33.45 14.90
C ASP A 1121 17.22 33.87 16.16
N PHE A 1122 17.82 32.91 16.85
CA PHE A 1122 18.68 33.10 18.01
C PHE A 1122 19.89 32.17 17.93
N ALA A 1123 21.01 32.70 17.43
CA ALA A 1123 22.28 31.99 17.36
C ALA A 1123 22.88 31.75 18.76
N ILE A 1124 23.46 30.56 18.94
CA ILE A 1124 24.10 30.05 20.16
C ILE A 1124 25.56 29.72 19.79
N SER A 1125 26.52 30.17 20.58
CA SER A 1125 27.95 29.99 20.24
C SER A 1125 28.49 28.64 20.73
N SER A 1126 28.42 27.60 19.88
CA SER A 1126 29.05 26.29 20.14
C SER A 1126 30.54 26.44 20.49
N ALA A 1127 31.25 27.30 19.75
CA ALA A 1127 32.67 27.60 19.94
C ALA A 1127 33.03 28.18 21.32
N ASP A 1128 32.14 28.97 21.94
CA ASP A 1128 32.33 29.51 23.30
C ASP A 1128 31.81 28.57 24.40
N GLY A 1129 31.32 27.38 24.04
CA GLY A 1129 30.66 26.46 24.95
C GLY A 1129 29.31 26.96 25.45
N GLU A 1130 28.62 27.77 24.65
CA GLU A 1130 27.28 28.27 24.98
C GLU A 1130 26.24 27.16 24.87
N ARG A 1131 25.38 27.05 25.89
CA ARG A 1131 24.29 26.07 25.94
C ARG A 1131 23.06 26.63 26.64
N ILE A 1132 21.90 26.12 26.25
CA ILE A 1132 20.61 26.43 26.85
C ILE A 1132 20.57 25.89 28.29
N ILE A 1133 20.25 26.74 29.27
CA ILE A 1133 20.13 26.37 30.69
C ILE A 1133 18.74 26.57 31.28
N GLY A 1134 17.86 27.31 30.61
CA GLY A 1134 16.53 27.59 31.11
C GLY A 1134 15.62 28.25 30.08
N LEU A 1135 14.33 28.21 30.36
CA LEU A 1135 13.26 28.72 29.50
C LEU A 1135 12.18 29.38 30.37
N ASN A 1136 11.83 30.65 30.14
CA ASN A 1136 10.62 31.26 30.72
C ASN A 1136 9.53 31.25 29.65
N VAL A 1137 8.45 30.48 29.81
CA VAL A 1137 7.38 30.39 28.81
C VAL A 1137 6.13 31.14 29.29
N ASN A 1138 5.64 32.04 28.44
CA ASN A 1138 4.40 32.78 28.64
C ASN A 1138 3.29 32.13 27.80
N TYR A 1139 2.20 31.76 28.46
CA TYR A 1139 1.06 31.05 27.89
C TYR A 1139 -0.21 31.88 28.00
N PHE A 1140 -1.06 31.87 26.99
CA PHE A 1140 -2.47 32.21 27.18
C PHE A 1140 -3.15 31.17 28.09
N CYS A 1141 -4.23 31.56 28.77
CA CYS A 1141 -4.99 30.67 29.66
C CYS A 1141 -5.66 29.46 28.97
N ASN A 1142 -5.61 29.36 27.64
CA ASN A 1142 -6.00 28.17 26.86
C ASN A 1142 -4.83 27.18 26.60
N GLY A 1143 -3.57 27.58 26.85
CA GLY A 1143 -2.36 26.78 26.62
C GLY A 1143 -1.53 27.16 25.39
N ASP A 1144 -1.99 28.11 24.56
CA ASP A 1144 -1.24 28.61 23.40
C ASP A 1144 -0.02 29.44 23.85
N ILE A 1145 1.08 29.36 23.09
CA ILE A 1145 2.33 30.05 23.43
C ILE A 1145 2.26 31.51 22.99
N LEU A 1146 2.34 32.43 23.95
CA LEU A 1146 2.37 33.88 23.71
C LEU A 1146 3.79 34.35 23.36
N SER A 1147 4.77 33.89 24.13
CA SER A 1147 6.22 34.03 23.87
C SER A 1147 7.00 33.12 24.82
N PHE A 1148 8.24 32.79 24.51
CA PHE A 1148 9.19 32.17 25.42
C PHE A 1148 10.51 32.93 25.44
N GLU A 1149 11.24 32.87 26.53
CA GLU A 1149 12.55 33.50 26.69
C GLU A 1149 13.59 32.41 26.95
N VAL A 1150 14.52 32.24 26.02
CA VAL A 1150 15.62 31.27 26.11
C VAL A 1150 16.78 31.90 26.88
N HIS A 1151 17.36 31.16 27.84
CA HIS A 1151 18.52 31.60 28.62
C HIS A 1151 19.70 30.64 28.45
N THR A 1152 20.91 31.20 28.33
CA THR A 1152 22.16 30.44 28.19
C THR A 1152 23.11 30.59 29.37
N ASN A 1153 24.06 29.67 29.49
CA ASN A 1153 25.15 29.73 30.49
C ASN A 1153 26.07 30.97 30.36
N LEU A 1154 26.03 31.69 29.24
CA LEU A 1154 26.78 32.94 29.04
C LEU A 1154 25.98 34.19 29.45
N ASN A 1155 24.88 34.02 30.19
CA ASN A 1155 23.93 35.08 30.59
C ASN A 1155 23.29 35.83 29.39
N ARG A 1156 23.24 35.23 28.21
CA ARG A 1156 22.42 35.73 27.09
C ARG A 1156 20.98 35.26 27.29
N ALA A 1157 20.04 36.15 27.01
CA ALA A 1157 18.61 35.88 27.01
C ALA A 1157 17.98 36.42 25.71
N ALA A 1158 16.96 35.73 25.17
CA ALA A 1158 16.21 36.21 24.01
C ALA A 1158 14.74 35.80 24.08
N GLN A 1159 13.83 36.77 23.90
CA GLN A 1159 12.38 36.57 23.87
C GLN A 1159 11.88 36.31 22.44
N LEU A 1160 11.15 35.22 22.25
CA LEU A 1160 10.79 34.63 20.97
C LEU A 1160 9.33 34.13 20.98
N PRO A 1161 8.46 34.56 20.03
CA PRO A 1161 8.60 35.78 19.23
C PRO A 1161 8.61 37.04 20.11
N PRO A 1162 9.11 38.18 19.59
CA PRO A 1162 9.11 39.47 20.27
C PRO A 1162 7.68 40.08 20.33
N ARG A 1163 6.84 39.57 21.24
CA ARG A 1163 5.54 40.15 21.60
C ARG A 1163 5.66 40.90 22.93
N HIS A 1164 5.28 42.18 22.93
CA HIS A 1164 5.04 42.90 24.18
C HIS A 1164 3.77 42.37 24.86
N THR A 1165 3.85 42.08 26.15
CA THR A 1165 2.72 41.66 26.99
C THR A 1165 1.91 42.85 27.52
N SER A 1166 2.15 44.07 27.01
CA SER A 1166 1.52 45.32 27.45
C SER A 1166 0.03 45.40 27.17
N ASP A 1167 -0.42 44.69 26.14
CA ASP A 1167 -1.75 44.88 25.53
C ASP A 1167 -2.73 43.75 25.92
N ILE A 1168 -2.32 42.84 26.80
CA ILE A 1168 -3.06 41.63 27.21
C ILE A 1168 -3.30 41.68 28.72
N HIS A 1169 -4.53 41.42 29.17
CA HIS A 1169 -4.86 41.56 30.59
C HIS A 1169 -4.15 40.50 31.44
N PRO A 1170 -3.59 40.83 32.63
CA PRO A 1170 -2.82 39.88 33.44
C PRO A 1170 -3.55 38.59 33.89
N SER A 1171 -4.89 38.53 33.77
CA SER A 1171 -5.69 37.32 34.03
C SER A 1171 -5.82 36.37 32.83
N GLU A 1172 -5.38 36.78 31.64
CA GLU A 1172 -5.56 36.05 30.38
C GLU A 1172 -4.33 35.21 30.00
N TRP A 1173 -3.23 35.35 30.74
CA TRP A 1173 -1.97 34.63 30.52
C TRP A 1173 -1.30 34.21 31.84
N LYS A 1174 -0.36 33.26 31.75
CA LYS A 1174 0.49 32.77 32.85
C LYS A 1174 1.95 32.69 32.38
N SER A 1175 2.90 32.93 33.28
CA SER A 1175 4.33 32.68 33.03
C SER A 1175 4.81 31.46 33.82
N VAL A 1176 5.65 30.63 33.22
CA VAL A 1176 6.22 29.42 33.84
C VAL A 1176 7.72 29.38 33.59
N ARG A 1177 8.49 29.35 34.68
CA ARG A 1177 9.95 29.23 34.65
C ARG A 1177 10.36 27.76 34.67
N LEU A 1178 11.03 27.33 33.61
CA LEU A 1178 11.55 25.99 33.43
C LEU A 1178 13.09 26.04 33.53
N TRP A 1179 13.59 25.70 34.72
CA TRP A 1179 15.02 25.71 35.03
C TRP A 1179 15.37 24.45 35.82
N PRO A 1180 16.09 23.48 35.24
CA PRO A 1180 16.59 22.34 36.00
C PRO A 1180 17.62 22.81 37.03
N GLU A 1181 17.50 22.33 38.27
CA GLU A 1181 18.50 22.53 39.33
C GLU A 1181 19.71 21.61 39.13
N THR A 1182 19.48 20.46 38.50
CA THR A 1182 20.47 19.42 38.16
C THR A 1182 20.13 18.81 36.80
N GLY A 1183 21.12 18.22 36.12
CA GLY A 1183 20.95 17.72 34.75
C GLY A 1183 21.02 18.83 33.70
N HIS A 1184 20.67 18.51 32.45
CA HIS A 1184 20.80 19.41 31.30
C HIS A 1184 19.57 19.35 30.38
N ILE A 1185 19.23 20.45 29.71
CA ILE A 1185 18.13 20.49 28.73
C ILE A 1185 18.64 19.89 27.43
N VAL A 1186 18.02 18.80 26.97
CA VAL A 1186 18.46 17.96 25.83
C VAL A 1186 17.42 17.84 24.72
N GLY A 1187 16.21 18.36 24.95
CA GLY A 1187 15.12 18.36 23.99
C GLY A 1187 14.00 19.32 24.38
N PHE A 1188 13.05 19.45 23.48
CA PHE A 1188 11.79 20.17 23.71
C PHE A 1188 10.60 19.22 23.47
N TYR A 1189 9.45 19.55 24.04
CA TYR A 1189 8.20 18.88 23.73
C TYR A 1189 7.02 19.86 23.73
N GLY A 1190 5.94 19.55 23.02
CA GLY A 1190 4.76 20.40 22.95
C GLY A 1190 3.64 19.79 22.10
N ILE A 1191 2.47 20.41 22.13
CA ILE A 1191 1.34 20.03 21.27
C ILE A 1191 1.43 20.82 19.97
N ALA A 1192 1.59 20.15 18.84
CA ALA A 1192 1.44 20.77 17.52
C ALA A 1192 0.03 20.49 16.96
N ASP A 1193 -0.79 21.53 16.80
CA ASP A 1193 -1.99 21.50 15.95
C ASP A 1193 -1.77 22.51 14.82
N SER A 1194 -1.97 22.09 13.59
CA SER A 1194 -1.61 22.90 12.42
C SER A 1194 -2.50 24.12 12.18
N ARG A 1195 -3.63 24.25 12.88
CA ARG A 1195 -4.54 25.40 12.79
C ARG A 1195 -4.31 26.41 13.91
N THR A 1196 -3.88 25.97 15.10
CA THR A 1196 -3.61 26.85 16.25
C THR A 1196 -2.12 27.14 16.46
N GLY A 1197 -1.24 26.28 15.95
CA GLY A 1197 0.20 26.32 16.15
C GLY A 1197 0.68 25.36 17.25
N LEU A 1198 1.92 25.59 17.69
CA LEU A 1198 2.54 24.92 18.84
C LEU A 1198 2.00 25.51 20.15
N ALA A 1199 1.62 24.62 21.07
CA ALA A 1199 1.10 24.91 22.40
C ALA A 1199 1.84 24.08 23.47
N ARG A 1200 1.78 24.51 24.74
CA ARG A 1200 2.36 23.77 25.90
C ARG A 1200 3.84 23.36 25.78
N LEU A 1201 4.70 24.25 25.28
CA LEU A 1201 6.16 24.05 25.15
C LEU A 1201 6.85 23.76 26.50
N GLY A 1202 7.25 22.51 26.71
CA GLY A 1202 8.10 22.09 27.80
C GLY A 1202 9.52 21.71 27.36
N ILE A 1203 10.37 21.47 28.35
CA ILE A 1203 11.75 21.04 28.21
C ILE A 1203 11.89 19.55 28.56
N VAL A 1204 12.78 18.86 27.86
CA VAL A 1204 13.24 17.51 28.19
C VAL A 1204 14.63 17.62 28.80
N CYS A 1205 14.84 16.97 29.95
CA CYS A 1205 16.11 16.98 30.66
C CYS A 1205 16.75 15.60 30.74
N GLY A 1206 18.06 15.56 30.48
CA GLY A 1206 18.95 14.42 30.69
C GLY A 1206 19.68 14.51 32.05
N GLY A 1207 20.12 13.35 32.55
CA GLY A 1207 20.66 13.19 33.90
C GLY A 1207 19.58 13.21 35.00
N THR A 1208 20.00 13.05 36.26
CA THR A 1208 19.09 13.11 37.43
C THR A 1208 18.68 14.55 37.70
N ALA A 1209 17.57 14.99 37.10
CA ALA A 1209 17.10 16.37 37.14
C ALA A 1209 16.01 16.62 38.21
N THR A 1210 16.19 17.62 39.06
CA THR A 1210 15.10 18.22 39.86
C THR A 1210 14.74 19.61 39.33
N LEU A 1211 13.50 20.03 39.55
CA LEU A 1211 13.01 21.35 39.12
C LEU A 1211 12.12 21.95 40.22
N ARG A 1212 12.47 23.15 40.67
CA ARG A 1212 11.56 23.98 41.48
C ARG A 1212 10.62 24.76 40.56
N GLN A 1213 9.42 24.23 40.41
CA GLN A 1213 8.33 24.94 39.74
C GLN A 1213 7.79 26.03 40.69
N PHE A 1214 8.17 27.28 40.46
CA PHE A 1214 7.61 28.42 41.18
C PHE A 1214 6.38 28.95 40.42
N PRO A 1215 5.17 28.97 41.01
CA PRO A 1215 4.14 29.88 40.56
C PRO A 1215 4.60 31.32 40.82
N LEU A 1216 4.50 32.18 39.81
CA LEU A 1216 4.75 33.62 39.96
C LEU A 1216 3.50 34.29 40.57
N GLU A 1217 3.32 34.12 41.88
CA GLU A 1217 2.36 34.93 42.64
C GLU A 1217 2.86 36.39 42.73
N ASP A 1218 1.92 37.33 42.54
CA ASP A 1218 2.01 38.77 42.80
C ASP A 1218 3.39 39.45 42.64
N ARG A 1219 3.71 39.84 41.39
CA ARG A 1219 4.46 41.08 41.19
C ARG A 1219 3.60 42.27 41.62
N LYS A 1220 3.64 42.61 42.91
CA LYS A 1220 3.40 43.99 43.34
C LYS A 1220 4.48 44.88 42.72
N ASP A 1221 4.05 46.06 42.28
CA ASP A 1221 4.89 47.03 41.59
C ASP A 1221 5.96 47.61 42.54
N PRO A 1222 7.26 47.57 42.20
CA PRO A 1222 8.31 48.21 43.01
C PRO A 1222 8.29 49.75 42.96
N TRP A 1223 7.58 50.38 42.01
CA TRP A 1223 7.61 51.83 41.80
C TRP A 1223 6.72 52.64 42.75
N HIS A 1224 6.69 52.26 44.04
CA HIS A 1224 5.87 52.94 45.04
C HIS A 1224 6.50 53.07 46.44
N GLU A 1225 7.80 53.35 46.52
CA GLU A 1225 8.40 54.05 47.67
C GLU A 1225 9.68 54.83 47.24
N GLU A 1226 9.74 56.10 47.65
CA GLU A 1226 10.72 57.19 47.34
C GLU A 1226 10.92 57.60 45.85
#